data_AF-A0A1B0C5T0-F1
#
_entry.id   AF-A0A1B0C5T0-F1
#
_cell.length_a   1.000
_cell.length_b   1.000
_cell.length_c   1.000
_cell.angle_alpha   90.00
_cell.angle_beta   90.00
_cell.angle_gamma   90.00
#
_symmetry.space_group_name_H-M   'P 1'
#
loop_
_entity.id
_entity.type
_entity.pdbx_description
1 polymer ?
#
loop_
_entity_poly.entity_id
_entity_poly.type
_entity_poly.pdbx_seq_one_letter_code
_entity_poly.pdbx_strand_id
1 'polypeptide(L)'
;MSGNSIGTILRLTTFGESHGEAIGGILDGVPPKIPICNMEIQKELNRRRPGQSKYISQRKEKDLVKIFSGIFEGYTTGTSIGLIIKNENYITEDYDNIKNVYRPNHADFSYFKKYGIRDYRGGGRSSARETAIRVAAGAIAKKYLYQKYNLKIIGFLKQIGKVKCNIIDLKQIEKNAFFSPDPGCIPILINLIKNLNKKGDSIGAKIGIIIKNVPIGLGDPIFDKLDATLAHSLMSINAVKGIEIGDGFSCVKKYGSNSYDEITPKGFKNNHSGGILGGISTGQNILISLAIKPTSSIKIPMKTINTHGISKIIQINGRHDPCIGIRAIPVAEAMVALTLMDHDLRDQAHIGNNKHEVLSSLKAGRSGITFSQELKDSGMRSNIWGDIKLDLSGKINRKISRFMSDASIYAYLSMEQAIEDARLTKNMISNNRTGLIVGSGGGSPKNQVAGSDAMRFRGLRGVGPYIVTKAMASGISACLATPFQIRGINYSITSACSTSAHCIGNAVEMIKFGKQDLIFAGGGEELCWEMACEFDAMGALSTHYNSNPKKASRAYDISRDGFVISGGGGIIVVEELEHALSRNAHVYAEIIGYGATSDGADMVTPSGEGAMRCMQIALNNVNSPIDYLNTHGTSTIIGDIKELWAIRKTFKNEKPMLSSTKSMTGHSLGASGVHEIIFSILMLNNNFIAPSINIENLDKQASDMNIITEYLKCELNTVMSNSFGFGGKTSATDIKNYMGFSSRTVVTVLDALEKEEMLKRQQSPTDRRVKYVYITEKGLEKLKIAENTHKIILNRIFSPLSPIQLEQFKEVCNTLESKNQQ
;
A
#
# COMPACT_ATOMS: atom_id res chain seq x y z
N MET A 1 -16.50 -14.35 -7.32
CA MET A 1 -15.58 -14.81 -8.38
C MET A 1 -14.17 -14.43 -7.94
N SER A 2 -13.20 -15.35 -7.93
CA SER A 2 -11.84 -15.07 -7.43
C SER A 2 -10.99 -14.20 -8.38
N GLY A 3 -11.31 -14.16 -9.67
CA GLY A 3 -10.56 -13.40 -10.68
C GLY A 3 -11.34 -12.24 -11.29
N ASN A 4 -11.85 -11.31 -10.47
CA ASN A 4 -12.52 -10.08 -10.93
C ASN A 4 -11.70 -8.80 -10.69
N SER A 5 -10.43 -8.94 -10.26
CA SER A 5 -9.48 -7.84 -10.11
C SER A 5 -8.25 -8.03 -11.00
N ILE A 6 -7.59 -6.94 -11.38
CA ILE A 6 -6.27 -6.92 -12.01
C ILE A 6 -5.37 -5.85 -11.38
N GLY A 7 -4.07 -6.12 -11.27
CA GLY A 7 -3.05 -5.23 -10.70
C GLY A 7 -2.82 -5.41 -9.20
N THR A 8 -1.69 -4.90 -8.70
CA THR A 8 -1.23 -5.07 -7.31
C THR A 8 -1.38 -3.79 -6.48
N ILE A 9 -0.72 -2.70 -6.87
CA ILE A 9 -0.87 -1.38 -6.25
C ILE A 9 -2.01 -0.64 -6.94
N LEU A 10 -1.91 -0.46 -8.26
CA LEU A 10 -3.04 0.03 -9.05
C LEU A 10 -3.96 -1.14 -9.33
N ARG A 11 -5.04 -1.28 -8.56
CA ARG A 11 -5.93 -2.43 -8.64
C ARG A 11 -7.30 -2.04 -9.18
N LEU A 12 -7.69 -2.62 -10.31
CA LEU A 12 -9.04 -2.47 -10.85
C LEU A 12 -9.88 -3.70 -10.52
N THR A 13 -10.97 -3.51 -9.79
CA THR A 13 -11.99 -4.55 -9.54
C THR A 13 -13.27 -4.18 -10.26
N THR A 14 -13.82 -5.08 -11.08
CA THR A 14 -15.05 -4.79 -11.85
C THR A 14 -16.25 -5.63 -11.41
N PHE A 15 -17.45 -5.15 -11.69
CA PHE A 15 -18.75 -5.79 -11.37
C PHE A 15 -19.84 -5.46 -12.41
N GLY A 16 -20.98 -6.15 -12.31
CA GLY A 16 -22.16 -5.96 -13.16
C GLY A 16 -22.20 -6.82 -14.43
N GLU A 17 -23.41 -6.95 -14.98
CA GLU A 17 -23.77 -7.79 -16.12
C GLU A 17 -24.15 -6.93 -17.34
N SER A 18 -24.00 -7.49 -18.55
CA SER A 18 -24.31 -6.77 -19.78
C SER A 18 -25.78 -6.36 -19.95
N HIS A 19 -26.70 -7.08 -19.31
CA HIS A 19 -28.15 -6.82 -19.31
C HIS A 19 -28.69 -6.60 -17.88
N GLY A 20 -27.80 -6.34 -16.92
CA GLY A 20 -28.18 -5.83 -15.60
C GLY A 20 -28.40 -4.31 -15.65
N GLU A 21 -28.62 -3.68 -14.49
CA GLU A 21 -28.85 -2.23 -14.39
C GLU A 21 -27.64 -1.42 -14.87
N ALA A 22 -26.44 -1.86 -14.51
CA ALA A 22 -25.19 -1.19 -14.85
C ALA A 22 -24.00 -2.15 -14.83
N ILE A 23 -22.90 -1.70 -15.42
CA ILE A 23 -21.55 -2.22 -15.18
C ILE A 23 -20.76 -1.20 -14.37
N GLY A 24 -19.84 -1.65 -13.54
CA GLY A 24 -19.05 -0.76 -12.71
C GLY A 24 -17.68 -1.31 -12.33
N GLY A 25 -16.88 -0.47 -11.69
CA GLY A 25 -15.59 -0.88 -11.12
C GLY A 25 -15.04 0.10 -10.10
N ILE A 26 -14.15 -0.42 -9.27
CA ILE A 26 -13.38 0.32 -8.26
C ILE A 26 -11.92 0.28 -8.71
N LEU A 27 -11.31 1.45 -8.85
CA LEU A 27 -9.89 1.61 -9.14
C LEU A 27 -9.18 2.12 -7.89
N ASP A 28 -8.40 1.26 -7.26
CA ASP A 28 -7.60 1.52 -6.06
C ASP A 28 -6.15 1.86 -6.43
N GLY A 29 -5.45 2.55 -5.52
CA GLY A 29 -4.02 2.88 -5.66
C GLY A 29 -3.71 4.02 -6.62
N VAL A 30 -4.71 4.84 -6.98
CA VAL A 30 -4.50 6.03 -7.82
C VAL A 30 -3.89 7.16 -6.98
N PRO A 31 -2.72 7.72 -7.34
CA PRO A 31 -2.13 8.84 -6.62
C PRO A 31 -3.03 10.08 -6.59
N PRO A 32 -2.93 10.94 -5.55
CA PRO A 32 -3.66 12.20 -5.49
C PRO A 32 -3.13 13.23 -6.50
N LYS A 33 -3.92 14.28 -6.75
CA LYS A 33 -3.59 15.47 -7.56
C LYS A 33 -3.37 15.20 -9.06
N ILE A 34 -3.90 14.11 -9.59
CA ILE A 34 -3.95 13.88 -11.04
C ILE A 34 -5.17 14.62 -11.58
N PRO A 35 -5.03 15.60 -12.49
CA PRO A 35 -6.17 16.27 -13.08
C PRO A 35 -6.91 15.30 -14.01
N ILE A 36 -8.20 15.09 -13.72
CA ILE A 36 -9.08 14.19 -14.46
C ILE A 36 -10.33 14.94 -14.88
N CYS A 37 -10.60 14.92 -16.18
CA CYS A 37 -11.83 15.44 -16.76
C CYS A 37 -12.68 14.31 -17.34
N ASN A 38 -13.98 14.32 -17.06
CA ASN A 38 -14.93 13.36 -17.62
C ASN A 38 -14.90 13.33 -19.15
N MET A 39 -14.60 14.45 -19.82
CA MET A 39 -14.50 14.51 -21.28
C MET A 39 -13.35 13.66 -21.83
N GLU A 40 -12.21 13.59 -21.12
CA GLU A 40 -11.06 12.79 -21.54
C GLU A 40 -11.36 11.29 -21.44
N ILE A 41 -12.02 10.87 -20.36
CA ILE A 41 -12.47 9.48 -20.19
C ILE A 41 -13.53 9.15 -21.25
N GLN A 42 -14.47 10.06 -21.50
CA GLN A 42 -15.51 9.86 -22.49
C GLN A 42 -14.94 9.75 -23.92
N LYS A 43 -13.85 10.45 -24.24
CA LYS A 43 -13.16 10.31 -25.53
C LYS A 43 -12.68 8.89 -25.77
N GLU A 44 -12.07 8.26 -24.75
CA GLU A 44 -11.62 6.87 -24.82
C GLU A 44 -12.79 5.87 -24.89
N LEU A 45 -13.83 6.08 -24.08
CA LEU A 45 -15.05 5.26 -24.13
C LEU A 45 -15.73 5.33 -25.50
N ASN A 46 -15.77 6.52 -26.10
CA ASN A 46 -16.31 6.72 -27.43
C ASN A 46 -15.54 5.87 -28.45
N ARG A 47 -14.20 5.87 -28.45
CA ARG A 47 -13.40 5.05 -29.39
C ARG A 47 -13.78 3.56 -29.35
N ARG A 48 -14.25 3.05 -28.20
CA ARG A 48 -14.68 1.64 -28.02
C ARG A 48 -16.16 1.39 -28.39
N ARG A 49 -17.02 2.39 -28.24
CA ARG A 49 -18.48 2.27 -28.23
C ARG A 49 -19.04 1.68 -29.55
N PRO A 50 -20.07 0.81 -29.51
CA PRO A 50 -20.73 0.36 -30.74
C PRO A 50 -21.50 1.51 -31.43
N GLY A 51 -21.89 1.30 -32.68
CA GLY A 51 -22.76 2.22 -33.43
C GLY A 51 -22.08 3.46 -34.01
N GLN A 52 -20.75 3.54 -33.96
CA GLN A 52 -20.00 4.68 -34.51
C GLN A 52 -19.77 4.62 -36.03
N SER A 53 -19.84 3.42 -36.62
CA SER A 53 -19.69 3.25 -38.06
C SER A 53 -20.53 2.08 -38.57
N LYS A 54 -20.77 2.05 -39.88
CA LYS A 54 -21.44 0.94 -40.57
C LYS A 54 -20.64 -0.38 -40.60
N TYR A 55 -19.41 -0.38 -40.07
CA TYR A 55 -18.48 -1.51 -40.12
C TYR A 55 -18.38 -2.28 -38.79
N ILE A 56 -18.99 -1.74 -37.73
CA ILE A 56 -19.09 -2.36 -36.40
C ILE A 56 -20.57 -2.57 -36.02
N SER A 57 -20.84 -3.21 -34.89
CA SER A 57 -22.19 -3.45 -34.38
C SER A 57 -23.01 -2.17 -34.31
N GLN A 58 -24.26 -2.23 -34.79
CA GLN A 58 -25.20 -1.11 -34.87
C GLN A 58 -25.99 -0.87 -33.57
N ARG A 59 -25.46 -1.33 -32.42
CA ARG A 59 -26.05 -1.03 -31.10
C ARG A 59 -25.75 0.42 -30.73
N LYS A 60 -26.76 1.16 -30.26
CA LYS A 60 -26.62 2.53 -29.78
C LYS A 60 -26.52 2.53 -28.25
N GLU A 61 -25.33 2.25 -27.73
CA GLU A 61 -25.01 2.44 -26.32
C GLU A 61 -24.32 3.82 -26.19
N LYS A 62 -24.61 4.62 -25.16
CA LYS A 62 -23.98 5.95 -24.99
C LYS A 62 -22.64 5.89 -24.27
N ASP A 63 -22.43 4.87 -23.44
CA ASP A 63 -21.23 4.63 -22.62
C ASP A 63 -20.85 5.85 -21.78
N LEU A 64 -21.84 6.44 -21.10
CA LEU A 64 -21.62 7.55 -20.19
C LEU A 64 -21.14 7.02 -18.84
N VAL A 65 -19.91 7.38 -18.48
CA VAL A 65 -19.35 7.07 -17.16
C VAL A 65 -19.81 8.09 -16.14
N LYS A 66 -20.23 7.59 -14.97
CA LYS A 66 -20.43 8.40 -13.77
C LYS A 66 -19.39 7.98 -12.74
N ILE A 67 -18.71 8.98 -12.17
CA ILE A 67 -17.72 8.82 -11.11
C ILE A 67 -18.39 9.20 -9.78
N PHE A 68 -18.33 8.31 -8.80
CA PHE A 68 -18.99 8.51 -7.50
C PHE A 68 -18.04 8.87 -6.36
N SER A 69 -16.76 8.54 -6.50
CA SER A 69 -15.76 8.67 -5.44
C SER A 69 -14.40 8.92 -6.06
N GLY A 70 -13.47 9.42 -5.24
CA GLY A 70 -12.05 9.50 -5.57
C GLY A 70 -11.65 10.74 -6.37
N ILE A 71 -12.59 11.61 -6.75
CA ILE A 71 -12.32 12.88 -7.45
C ILE A 71 -12.98 14.04 -6.70
N PHE A 72 -12.21 15.11 -6.47
CA PHE A 72 -12.66 16.37 -5.91
C PHE A 72 -12.08 17.53 -6.73
N GLU A 73 -12.92 18.51 -7.10
CA GLU A 73 -12.53 19.68 -7.92
C GLU A 73 -11.74 19.35 -9.20
N GLY A 74 -12.05 18.20 -9.83
CA GLY A 74 -11.37 17.76 -11.07
C GLY A 74 -10.00 17.12 -10.84
N TYR A 75 -9.62 16.80 -9.60
CA TYR A 75 -8.38 16.10 -9.26
C TYR A 75 -8.67 14.79 -8.53
N THR A 76 -7.83 13.78 -8.75
CA THR A 76 -7.83 12.57 -7.94
C THR A 76 -7.47 12.90 -6.49
N THR A 77 -8.12 12.24 -5.54
CA THR A 77 -7.94 12.50 -4.10
C THR A 77 -6.90 11.60 -3.44
N GLY A 78 -6.42 10.56 -4.13
CA GLY A 78 -5.61 9.50 -3.53
C GLY A 78 -6.43 8.33 -2.97
N THR A 79 -7.76 8.46 -2.96
CA THR A 79 -8.70 7.42 -2.51
C THR A 79 -9.30 6.64 -3.68
N SER A 80 -9.99 5.54 -3.40
CA SER A 80 -10.64 4.67 -4.39
C SER A 80 -11.58 5.43 -5.33
N ILE A 81 -11.40 5.23 -6.64
CA ILE A 81 -12.25 5.80 -7.68
C ILE A 81 -13.36 4.82 -8.05
N GLY A 82 -14.61 5.19 -7.77
CA GLY A 82 -15.79 4.41 -8.13
C GLY A 82 -16.36 4.82 -9.49
N LEU A 83 -16.46 3.88 -10.43
CA LEU A 83 -16.92 4.07 -11.81
C LEU A 83 -18.21 3.27 -12.07
N ILE A 84 -19.20 3.87 -12.74
CA ILE A 84 -20.39 3.17 -13.22
C ILE A 84 -20.77 3.61 -14.62
N ILE A 85 -21.34 2.68 -15.40
CA ILE A 85 -21.97 2.94 -16.69
C ILE A 85 -23.32 2.22 -16.71
N LYS A 86 -24.41 2.98 -16.88
CA LYS A 86 -25.76 2.42 -16.98
C LYS A 86 -25.97 1.70 -18.32
N ASN A 87 -26.75 0.62 -18.30
CA ASN A 87 -27.18 -0.06 -19.52
C ASN A 87 -28.52 0.52 -19.97
N GLU A 88 -28.56 1.24 -21.10
CA GLU A 88 -29.77 1.97 -21.57
C GLU A 88 -30.52 1.29 -22.74
N ASN A 89 -29.94 0.26 -23.38
CA ASN A 89 -30.45 -0.23 -24.67
C ASN A 89 -30.32 -1.75 -24.83
N TYR A 90 -31.04 -2.49 -23.98
CA TYR A 90 -31.19 -3.94 -24.12
C TYR A 90 -32.60 -4.28 -24.63
N ILE A 91 -32.67 -4.98 -25.77
CA ILE A 91 -33.91 -5.59 -26.27
C ILE A 91 -33.85 -7.06 -25.85
N THR A 92 -34.67 -7.44 -24.88
CA THR A 92 -34.71 -8.79 -24.31
C THR A 92 -35.21 -9.85 -25.30
N GLU A 93 -36.12 -9.45 -26.19
CA GLU A 93 -36.84 -10.32 -27.15
C GLU A 93 -35.92 -10.94 -28.23
N ASP A 94 -34.77 -10.31 -28.53
CA ASP A 94 -33.79 -10.84 -29.50
C ASP A 94 -33.17 -12.19 -29.09
N TYR A 95 -33.32 -12.60 -27.81
CA TYR A 95 -32.56 -13.71 -27.21
C TYR A 95 -33.39 -14.87 -26.66
N ASP A 96 -34.72 -14.81 -26.65
CA ASP A 96 -35.54 -15.89 -26.08
C ASP A 96 -35.40 -17.22 -26.84
N ASN A 97 -35.18 -17.13 -28.15
CA ASN A 97 -34.94 -18.29 -29.03
C ASN A 97 -33.65 -19.06 -28.68
N ILE A 98 -32.74 -18.47 -27.89
CA ILE A 98 -31.47 -19.08 -27.50
C ILE A 98 -31.36 -19.41 -26.01
N LYS A 99 -32.42 -19.19 -25.22
CA LYS A 99 -32.45 -19.42 -23.76
C LYS A 99 -31.90 -20.80 -23.37
N ASN A 100 -32.38 -21.83 -24.07
CA ASN A 100 -32.03 -23.23 -23.80
C ASN A 100 -30.96 -23.79 -24.75
N VAL A 101 -30.25 -22.95 -25.52
CA VAL A 101 -29.30 -23.39 -26.56
C VAL A 101 -27.91 -22.79 -26.31
N TYR A 102 -26.86 -23.57 -26.52
CA TYR A 102 -25.48 -23.05 -26.44
C TYR A 102 -25.04 -22.52 -27.81
N ARG A 103 -24.50 -21.30 -27.87
CA ARG A 103 -23.91 -20.79 -29.10
C ARG A 103 -22.51 -21.40 -29.31
N PRO A 104 -22.22 -22.01 -30.47
CA PRO A 104 -20.89 -22.50 -30.79
C PRO A 104 -19.82 -21.42 -30.62
N ASN A 105 -18.66 -21.80 -30.09
CA ASN A 105 -17.54 -20.89 -29.81
C ASN A 105 -17.85 -19.69 -28.89
N HIS A 106 -19.00 -19.66 -28.22
CA HIS A 106 -19.33 -18.69 -27.18
C HIS A 106 -19.06 -19.28 -25.79
N ALA A 107 -18.90 -18.44 -24.77
CA ALA A 107 -18.73 -18.86 -23.36
C ALA A 107 -19.98 -19.53 -22.76
N ASP A 108 -21.04 -19.71 -23.52
CA ASP A 108 -22.34 -20.18 -23.07
C ASP A 108 -22.28 -21.51 -22.32
N PHE A 109 -21.70 -22.52 -22.96
CA PHE A 109 -21.59 -23.87 -22.39
C PHE A 109 -20.69 -23.89 -21.16
N SER A 110 -19.49 -23.31 -21.27
CA SER A 110 -18.50 -23.32 -20.19
C SER A 110 -18.95 -22.50 -18.98
N TYR A 111 -19.64 -21.38 -19.20
CA TYR A 111 -20.21 -20.56 -18.13
C TYR A 111 -21.31 -21.32 -17.39
N PHE A 112 -22.23 -21.95 -18.11
CA PHE A 112 -23.29 -22.76 -17.50
C PHE A 112 -22.72 -23.95 -16.73
N LYS A 113 -21.74 -24.68 -17.29
CA LYS A 113 -21.09 -25.80 -16.59
C LYS A 113 -20.33 -25.37 -15.34
N LYS A 114 -19.74 -24.17 -15.33
CA LYS A 114 -19.01 -23.65 -14.17
C LYS A 114 -19.93 -23.15 -13.05
N TYR A 115 -21.00 -22.43 -13.40
CA TYR A 115 -21.82 -21.71 -12.42
C TYR A 115 -23.22 -22.29 -12.21
N GLY A 116 -23.64 -23.29 -12.99
CA GLY A 116 -25.00 -23.84 -12.95
C GLY A 116 -26.09 -22.91 -13.52
N ILE A 117 -25.74 -21.65 -13.79
CA ILE A 117 -26.63 -20.62 -14.31
C ILE A 117 -25.92 -19.81 -15.41
N ARG A 118 -26.70 -19.28 -16.35
CA ARG A 118 -26.19 -18.46 -17.45
C ARG A 118 -27.19 -17.35 -17.78
N ASP A 119 -26.70 -16.13 -17.93
CA ASP A 119 -27.47 -15.07 -18.57
C ASP A 119 -27.38 -15.21 -20.10
N TYR A 120 -28.46 -15.75 -20.68
CA TYR A 120 -28.57 -15.97 -22.12
C TYR A 120 -28.70 -14.67 -22.92
N ARG A 121 -29.06 -13.56 -22.26
CA ARG A 121 -29.19 -12.23 -22.84
C ARG A 121 -27.79 -11.62 -22.96
N GLY A 122 -27.01 -12.05 -23.95
CA GLY A 122 -25.70 -11.45 -24.23
C GLY A 122 -24.55 -11.80 -23.29
N GLY A 123 -24.64 -12.94 -22.58
CA GLY A 123 -23.51 -13.59 -21.89
C GLY A 123 -23.18 -13.06 -20.49
N GLY A 124 -24.03 -12.19 -19.92
CA GLY A 124 -23.90 -11.64 -18.57
C GLY A 124 -22.50 -11.10 -18.28
N ARG A 125 -21.85 -11.66 -17.25
CA ARG A 125 -20.51 -11.26 -16.80
C ARG A 125 -19.38 -11.58 -17.80
N SER A 126 -19.59 -12.55 -18.69
CA SER A 126 -18.59 -12.93 -19.71
C SER A 126 -18.66 -12.06 -20.98
N SER A 127 -19.51 -11.03 -20.97
CA SER A 127 -19.72 -10.14 -22.11
C SER A 127 -18.57 -9.14 -22.28
N ALA A 128 -18.23 -8.81 -23.52
CA ALA A 128 -17.33 -7.70 -23.83
C ALA A 128 -17.87 -6.33 -23.38
N ARG A 129 -19.13 -6.25 -22.92
CA ARG A 129 -19.70 -5.04 -22.31
C ARG A 129 -18.90 -4.57 -21.10
N GLU A 130 -18.44 -5.50 -20.25
CA GLU A 130 -17.67 -5.22 -19.03
C GLU A 130 -16.36 -4.44 -19.32
N THR A 131 -15.73 -4.66 -20.48
CA THR A 131 -14.48 -3.97 -20.87
C THR A 131 -14.61 -2.44 -20.97
N ALA A 132 -15.82 -1.89 -21.04
CA ALA A 132 -16.00 -0.43 -21.02
C ALA A 132 -15.50 0.18 -19.69
N ILE A 133 -15.66 -0.52 -18.56
CA ILE A 133 -15.10 -0.07 -17.27
C ILE A 133 -13.57 -0.09 -17.30
N ARG A 134 -12.98 -1.09 -17.96
CA ARG A 134 -11.52 -1.17 -18.13
C ARG A 134 -10.99 0.00 -18.96
N VAL A 135 -11.72 0.40 -20.01
CA VAL A 135 -11.38 1.60 -20.81
C VAL A 135 -11.49 2.87 -19.98
N ALA A 136 -12.53 3.00 -19.16
CA ALA A 136 -12.68 4.15 -18.27
C ALA A 136 -11.53 4.27 -17.27
N ALA A 137 -11.18 3.17 -16.60
CA ALA A 137 -10.05 3.12 -15.67
C ALA A 137 -8.69 3.33 -16.39
N GLY A 138 -8.51 2.72 -17.56
CA GLY A 138 -7.31 2.89 -18.37
C GLY A 138 -7.10 4.31 -18.87
N ALA A 139 -8.16 5.11 -19.07
CA ALA A 139 -8.03 6.52 -19.41
C ALA A 139 -7.34 7.32 -18.28
N ILE A 140 -7.63 6.99 -17.02
CA ILE A 140 -6.97 7.57 -15.84
C ILE A 140 -5.49 7.17 -15.83
N ALA A 141 -5.18 5.89 -16.05
CA ALA A 141 -3.80 5.41 -16.10
C ALA A 141 -3.00 6.02 -17.26
N LYS A 142 -3.60 6.17 -18.45
CA LYS A 142 -3.00 6.86 -19.60
C LYS A 142 -2.66 8.31 -19.25
N LYS A 143 -3.55 9.02 -18.56
CA LYS A 143 -3.32 10.40 -18.13
C LYS A 143 -2.10 10.50 -17.22
N TYR A 144 -2.03 9.66 -16.20
CA TYR A 144 -0.89 9.59 -15.28
C TYR A 144 0.43 9.34 -16.00
N LEU A 145 0.49 8.29 -16.84
CA LEU A 145 1.70 7.91 -17.57
C LEU A 145 2.13 9.00 -18.58
N TYR A 146 1.17 9.66 -19.22
CA TYR A 146 1.44 10.77 -20.13
C TYR A 146 2.02 11.99 -19.39
N GLN A 147 1.45 12.36 -18.25
CA GLN A 147 1.95 13.51 -17.48
C GLN A 147 3.34 13.25 -16.89
N LYS A 148 3.58 12.02 -16.43
CA LYS A 148 4.83 11.67 -15.76
C LYS A 148 5.99 11.45 -16.71
N TYR A 149 5.77 10.72 -17.80
CA TYR A 149 6.83 10.27 -18.70
C TYR A 149 6.66 10.72 -20.15
N ASN A 150 5.60 11.47 -20.47
CA ASN A 150 5.16 11.68 -21.85
C ASN A 150 4.98 10.33 -22.59
N LEU A 151 4.63 9.28 -21.86
CA LEU A 151 4.46 7.92 -22.38
C LEU A 151 3.19 7.85 -23.22
N LYS A 152 3.31 7.28 -24.42
CA LYS A 152 2.20 7.18 -25.39
C LYS A 152 1.95 5.73 -25.75
N ILE A 153 0.71 5.29 -25.58
CA ILE A 153 0.24 3.95 -25.96
C ILE A 153 -0.61 4.10 -27.21
N ILE A 154 -0.19 3.45 -28.30
CA ILE A 154 -0.80 3.61 -29.63
C ILE A 154 -1.19 2.24 -30.15
N GLY A 155 -2.48 1.93 -30.13
CA GLY A 155 -3.08 0.73 -30.70
C GLY A 155 -3.56 0.96 -32.13
N PHE A 156 -3.43 -0.06 -32.98
CA PHE A 156 -3.85 0.03 -34.38
C PHE A 156 -4.17 -1.35 -34.98
N LEU A 157 -4.93 -1.34 -36.07
CA LEU A 157 -5.24 -2.55 -36.82
C LEU A 157 -4.06 -2.97 -37.70
N LYS A 158 -3.58 -4.20 -37.52
CA LYS A 158 -2.45 -4.77 -38.28
C LYS A 158 -2.92 -5.70 -39.40
N GLN A 159 -4.01 -6.43 -39.18
CA GLN A 159 -4.55 -7.39 -40.16
C GLN A 159 -6.03 -7.72 -39.91
N ILE A 160 -6.82 -7.92 -40.96
CA ILE A 160 -8.14 -8.59 -40.91
C ILE A 160 -8.15 -9.72 -41.93
N GLY A 161 -8.35 -10.96 -41.47
CA GLY A 161 -8.29 -12.12 -42.34
C GLY A 161 -6.98 -12.20 -43.13
N LYS A 162 -7.06 -12.19 -44.47
CA LYS A 162 -5.89 -12.18 -45.35
C LYS A 162 -5.33 -10.78 -45.65
N VAL A 163 -6.04 -9.72 -45.28
CA VAL A 163 -5.66 -8.33 -45.60
C VAL A 163 -4.72 -7.80 -44.52
N LYS A 164 -3.45 -7.61 -44.86
CA LYS A 164 -2.43 -7.00 -43.99
C LYS A 164 -2.30 -5.50 -44.30
N CYS A 165 -2.19 -4.68 -43.28
CA CYS A 165 -1.91 -3.25 -43.40
C CYS A 165 -0.40 -3.07 -43.16
N ASN A 166 0.34 -2.75 -44.22
CA ASN A 166 1.80 -2.84 -44.25
C ASN A 166 2.47 -1.49 -44.00
N ILE A 167 1.79 -0.39 -44.35
CA ILE A 167 2.29 0.97 -44.12
C ILE A 167 1.87 1.43 -42.73
N ILE A 168 2.82 1.92 -41.92
CA ILE A 168 2.53 2.44 -40.58
C ILE A 168 2.64 3.97 -40.58
N ASP A 169 1.57 4.68 -40.97
CA ASP A 169 1.41 6.11 -40.70
C ASP A 169 0.52 6.32 -39.46
N LEU A 170 1.15 6.62 -38.32
CA LEU A 170 0.47 6.83 -37.05
C LEU A 170 -0.56 7.97 -37.10
N LYS A 171 -0.43 8.93 -38.03
CA LYS A 171 -1.37 10.06 -38.17
C LYS A 171 -2.72 9.65 -38.76
N GLN A 172 -2.82 8.44 -39.33
CA GLN A 172 -4.04 7.96 -40.00
C GLN A 172 -4.96 7.18 -39.06
N ILE A 173 -4.43 6.66 -37.95
CA ILE A 173 -5.14 5.74 -37.05
C ILE A 173 -6.49 6.32 -36.61
N GLU A 174 -6.52 7.55 -36.09
CA GLU A 174 -7.76 8.18 -35.60
C GLU A 174 -8.63 8.79 -36.72
N LYS A 175 -8.17 8.77 -37.98
CA LYS A 175 -8.90 9.37 -39.12
C LYS A 175 -9.83 8.40 -39.85
N ASN A 176 -9.83 7.13 -39.46
CA ASN A 176 -10.63 6.11 -40.10
C ASN A 176 -11.27 5.15 -39.09
N ALA A 177 -12.39 4.54 -39.49
CA ALA A 177 -13.19 3.68 -38.60
C ALA A 177 -12.54 2.33 -38.26
N PHE A 178 -11.41 1.98 -38.89
CA PHE A 178 -10.72 0.72 -38.66
C PHE A 178 -9.53 0.85 -37.71
N PHE A 179 -9.15 2.07 -37.31
CA PHE A 179 -7.89 2.35 -36.63
C PHE A 179 -6.67 1.81 -37.39
N SER A 180 -6.76 1.77 -38.72
CA SER A 180 -5.64 1.31 -39.56
C SER A 180 -4.64 2.45 -39.76
N PRO A 181 -3.32 2.17 -39.69
CA PRO A 181 -2.30 3.14 -40.02
C PRO A 181 -1.97 3.17 -41.54
N ASP A 182 -2.61 2.31 -42.34
CA ASP A 182 -2.39 2.16 -43.78
C ASP A 182 -3.64 2.62 -44.55
N PRO A 183 -3.63 3.82 -45.16
CA PRO A 183 -4.74 4.30 -45.99
C PRO A 183 -5.04 3.40 -47.18
N GLY A 184 -4.03 2.73 -47.74
CA GLY A 184 -4.16 1.87 -48.92
C GLY A 184 -4.97 0.60 -48.63
N CYS A 185 -4.93 0.07 -47.40
CA CYS A 185 -5.73 -1.09 -47.04
C CYS A 185 -7.21 -0.74 -46.78
N ILE A 186 -7.58 0.53 -46.54
CA ILE A 186 -8.94 0.93 -46.15
C ILE A 186 -10.03 0.52 -47.17
N PRO A 187 -9.91 0.79 -48.49
CA PRO A 187 -10.95 0.41 -49.45
C PRO A 187 -11.15 -1.11 -49.49
N ILE A 188 -10.07 -1.88 -49.35
CA ILE A 188 -10.08 -3.34 -49.33
C ILE A 188 -10.81 -3.85 -48.08
N LEU A 189 -10.52 -3.27 -46.91
CA LEU A 189 -11.20 -3.59 -45.65
C LEU A 189 -12.71 -3.27 -45.72
N ILE A 190 -13.08 -2.13 -46.32
CA ILE A 190 -14.49 -1.77 -46.53
C ILE A 190 -15.21 -2.84 -47.35
N ASN A 191 -14.61 -3.28 -48.46
CA ASN A 191 -15.20 -4.31 -49.31
C ASN A 191 -15.30 -5.66 -48.59
N LEU A 192 -14.26 -6.03 -47.83
CA LEU A 192 -14.26 -7.25 -47.02
C LEU A 192 -15.41 -7.26 -46.00
N ILE A 193 -15.59 -6.18 -45.24
CA ILE A 193 -16.68 -6.08 -44.26
C ILE A 193 -18.06 -6.09 -44.94
N LYS A 194 -18.23 -5.39 -46.06
CA LYS A 194 -19.48 -5.46 -46.84
C LYS A 194 -19.82 -6.89 -47.25
N ASN A 195 -18.84 -7.64 -47.74
CA ASN A 195 -19.02 -9.02 -48.18
C ASN A 195 -19.33 -9.96 -47.00
N LEU A 196 -18.67 -9.78 -45.85
CA LEU A 196 -18.97 -10.55 -44.63
C LEU A 196 -20.39 -10.30 -44.14
N ASN A 197 -20.83 -9.03 -44.11
CA ASN A 197 -22.19 -8.67 -43.72
C ASN A 197 -23.26 -9.29 -44.66
N LYS A 198 -23.00 -9.31 -45.98
CA LYS A 198 -23.87 -9.97 -46.96
C LYS A 198 -23.95 -11.48 -46.73
N LYS A 199 -22.82 -12.13 -46.45
CA LYS A 199 -22.74 -13.57 -46.16
C LYS A 199 -23.26 -13.93 -44.77
N GLY A 200 -23.39 -12.95 -43.88
CA GLY A 200 -23.74 -13.20 -42.48
C GLY A 200 -22.64 -13.88 -41.67
N ASP A 201 -21.38 -13.76 -42.10
CA ASP A 201 -20.20 -14.39 -41.50
C ASP A 201 -19.33 -13.37 -40.74
N SER A 202 -18.30 -13.84 -40.04
CA SER A 202 -17.33 -13.00 -39.34
C SER A 202 -15.89 -13.47 -39.52
N ILE A 203 -14.93 -12.60 -39.17
CA ILE A 203 -13.51 -12.89 -39.35
C ILE A 203 -12.69 -12.38 -38.16
N GLY A 204 -11.52 -13.00 -37.95
CA GLY A 204 -10.55 -12.58 -36.94
C GLY A 204 -9.65 -11.44 -37.40
N ALA A 205 -8.86 -10.90 -36.48
CA ALA A 205 -7.94 -9.79 -36.71
C ALA A 205 -6.65 -9.89 -35.91
N LYS A 206 -5.62 -9.16 -36.36
CA LYS A 206 -4.40 -8.90 -35.61
C LYS A 206 -4.35 -7.41 -35.25
N ILE A 207 -4.14 -7.11 -33.97
CA ILE A 207 -3.94 -5.74 -33.46
C ILE A 207 -2.46 -5.55 -33.17
N GLY A 208 -1.93 -4.36 -33.45
CA GLY A 208 -0.60 -3.93 -33.01
C GLY A 208 -0.71 -2.86 -31.92
N ILE A 209 0.26 -2.83 -31.01
CA ILE A 209 0.45 -1.75 -30.02
C ILE A 209 1.91 -1.31 -30.07
N ILE A 210 2.12 -0.01 -30.13
CA ILE A 210 3.42 0.63 -29.94
C ILE A 210 3.34 1.49 -28.69
N ILE A 211 4.26 1.28 -27.75
CA ILE A 211 4.40 2.09 -26.55
C ILE A 211 5.68 2.91 -26.68
N LYS A 212 5.56 4.23 -26.64
CA LYS A 212 6.69 5.16 -26.77
C LYS A 212 7.00 5.82 -25.44
N ASN A 213 8.27 6.21 -25.25
CA ASN A 213 8.79 6.87 -24.04
C ASN A 213 8.55 6.03 -22.77
N VAL A 214 8.81 4.73 -22.87
CA VAL A 214 8.80 3.85 -21.69
C VAL A 214 10.07 4.15 -20.90
N PRO A 215 10.01 4.41 -19.58
CA PRO A 215 11.21 4.59 -18.77
C PRO A 215 12.09 3.33 -18.85
N ILE A 216 13.41 3.50 -18.84
CA ILE A 216 14.37 2.39 -18.78
C ILE A 216 14.28 1.76 -17.39
N GLY A 217 14.25 0.43 -17.31
CA GLY A 217 14.31 -0.28 -16.02
C GLY A 217 12.95 -0.60 -15.38
N LEU A 218 11.83 -0.36 -16.07
CA LEU A 218 10.48 -0.69 -15.60
C LEU A 218 10.21 -2.19 -15.70
N GLY A 219 9.77 -2.82 -14.61
CA GLY A 219 9.36 -4.23 -14.56
C GLY A 219 10.27 -5.13 -13.71
N ASP A 220 9.97 -6.43 -13.67
CA ASP A 220 10.66 -7.41 -12.83
C ASP A 220 11.34 -8.54 -13.64
N PRO A 221 12.33 -9.25 -13.05
CA PRO A 221 13.06 -10.29 -13.78
C PRO A 221 12.48 -11.71 -13.73
N ILE A 222 11.44 -12.01 -12.93
CA ILE A 222 11.01 -13.41 -12.65
C ILE A 222 9.52 -13.66 -12.91
N PHE A 223 8.66 -13.62 -11.88
CA PHE A 223 7.25 -14.01 -12.01
C PHE A 223 6.40 -12.87 -12.55
N ASP A 224 6.68 -11.65 -12.09
CA ASP A 224 5.97 -10.45 -12.49
C ASP A 224 6.67 -9.71 -13.64
N LYS A 225 7.35 -10.45 -14.53
CA LYS A 225 8.00 -9.82 -15.69
C LYS A 225 7.04 -8.92 -16.46
N LEU A 226 7.57 -7.84 -17.00
CA LEU A 226 6.75 -6.86 -17.72
C LEU A 226 6.02 -7.51 -18.91
N ASP A 227 6.70 -8.35 -19.68
CA ASP A 227 6.10 -9.12 -20.77
C ASP A 227 5.03 -10.12 -20.28
N ALA A 228 5.28 -10.82 -19.17
CA ALA A 228 4.35 -11.77 -18.58
C ALA A 228 3.06 -11.09 -18.09
N THR A 229 3.19 -9.97 -17.38
CA THR A 229 2.05 -9.19 -16.84
C THR A 229 1.28 -8.47 -17.95
N LEU A 230 1.97 -7.93 -18.96
CA LEU A 230 1.33 -7.40 -20.18
C LEU A 230 0.55 -8.50 -20.92
N ALA A 231 1.15 -9.68 -21.09
CA ALA A 231 0.50 -10.82 -21.73
C ALA A 231 -0.73 -11.28 -20.93
N HIS A 232 -0.63 -11.41 -19.60
CA HIS A 232 -1.75 -11.74 -18.72
C HIS A 232 -2.90 -10.74 -18.88
N SER A 233 -2.58 -9.44 -18.79
CA SER A 233 -3.53 -8.35 -18.90
C SER A 233 -4.25 -8.34 -20.25
N LEU A 234 -3.52 -8.53 -21.35
CA LEU A 234 -4.08 -8.53 -22.69
C LEU A 234 -4.85 -9.83 -23.02
N MET A 235 -4.39 -10.99 -22.54
CA MET A 235 -5.12 -12.27 -22.68
C MET A 235 -6.46 -12.27 -21.93
N SER A 236 -6.63 -11.41 -20.93
CA SER A 236 -7.90 -11.26 -20.19
C SER A 236 -9.05 -10.65 -21.03
N ILE A 237 -8.77 -10.15 -22.24
CA ILE A 237 -9.77 -9.60 -23.15
C ILE A 237 -10.49 -10.75 -23.88
N ASN A 238 -11.83 -10.75 -23.87
CA ASN A 238 -12.69 -11.91 -24.17
C ASN A 238 -12.40 -12.65 -25.51
N ALA A 239 -11.86 -11.97 -26.52
CA ALA A 239 -11.61 -12.51 -27.85
C ALA A 239 -10.13 -12.74 -28.18
N VAL A 240 -9.21 -12.40 -27.27
CA VAL A 240 -7.78 -12.59 -27.49
C VAL A 240 -7.42 -14.08 -27.36
N LYS A 241 -6.54 -14.55 -28.25
CA LYS A 241 -6.06 -15.94 -28.29
C LYS A 241 -4.56 -16.10 -28.37
N GLY A 242 -3.82 -15.00 -28.54
CA GLY A 242 -2.36 -15.02 -28.53
C GLY A 242 -1.81 -13.61 -28.43
N ILE A 243 -0.65 -13.50 -27.79
CA ILE A 243 0.14 -12.28 -27.62
C ILE A 243 1.52 -12.55 -28.18
N GLU A 244 2.05 -11.57 -28.90
CA GLU A 244 3.43 -11.54 -29.38
C GLU A 244 4.07 -10.25 -28.89
N ILE A 245 5.29 -10.33 -28.36
CA ILE A 245 6.12 -9.17 -28.00
C ILE A 245 7.38 -9.21 -28.86
N GLY A 246 7.75 -8.06 -29.42
CA GLY A 246 8.85 -7.95 -30.38
C GLY A 246 8.59 -8.80 -31.64
N ASP A 247 9.55 -9.65 -31.96
CA ASP A 247 9.46 -10.61 -33.08
C ASP A 247 8.39 -11.70 -32.88
N GLY A 248 7.93 -11.93 -31.65
CA GLY A 248 6.91 -12.96 -31.37
C GLY A 248 7.31 -14.35 -31.87
N PHE A 249 6.36 -15.09 -32.47
CA PHE A 249 6.63 -16.43 -32.98
C PHE A 249 7.57 -16.46 -34.20
N SER A 250 7.95 -15.31 -34.77
CA SER A 250 8.93 -15.29 -35.85
C SER A 250 10.36 -15.60 -35.37
N CYS A 251 10.63 -15.49 -34.06
CA CYS A 251 11.94 -15.76 -33.47
C CYS A 251 12.39 -17.22 -33.67
N VAL A 252 11.46 -18.18 -33.76
CA VAL A 252 11.77 -19.62 -33.92
C VAL A 252 12.50 -19.95 -35.22
N LYS A 253 12.46 -19.03 -36.19
CA LYS A 253 13.12 -19.17 -37.50
C LYS A 253 14.46 -18.45 -37.58
N LYS A 254 14.88 -17.75 -36.52
CA LYS A 254 16.07 -16.89 -36.53
C LYS A 254 17.25 -17.56 -35.82
N TYR A 255 18.45 -17.32 -36.36
CA TYR A 255 19.70 -17.56 -35.63
C TYR A 255 19.89 -16.45 -34.58
N GLY A 256 20.63 -16.76 -33.49
CA GLY A 256 20.95 -15.77 -32.45
C GLY A 256 21.63 -14.52 -33.00
N SER A 257 22.56 -14.68 -33.95
CA SER A 257 23.22 -13.59 -34.68
C SER A 257 22.25 -12.61 -35.36
N ASN A 258 21.08 -13.10 -35.77
CA ASN A 258 20.07 -12.33 -36.50
C ASN A 258 18.93 -11.85 -35.57
N SER A 259 19.07 -12.09 -34.26
CA SER A 259 18.10 -11.72 -33.23
C SER A 259 18.71 -10.81 -32.17
N TYR A 260 19.99 -10.43 -32.30
CA TYR A 260 20.65 -9.52 -31.37
C TYR A 260 20.12 -8.09 -31.53
N ASP A 261 19.72 -7.52 -30.40
CA ASP A 261 19.55 -6.09 -30.26
C ASP A 261 20.92 -5.48 -29.93
N GLU A 262 21.74 -5.26 -30.98
CA GLU A 262 23.05 -4.63 -30.84
C GLU A 262 22.94 -3.27 -30.15
N ILE A 263 23.75 -3.06 -29.11
CA ILE A 263 23.82 -1.80 -28.37
C ILE A 263 25.06 -1.00 -28.77
N THR A 264 24.89 0.31 -28.91
CA THR A 264 25.96 1.27 -29.17
C THR A 264 25.93 2.36 -28.10
N PRO A 265 26.95 3.24 -28.01
CA PRO A 265 26.89 4.41 -27.13
C PRO A 265 25.69 5.34 -27.40
N LYS A 266 25.04 5.25 -28.57
CA LYS A 266 23.83 6.01 -28.93
C LYS A 266 22.52 5.25 -28.64
N GLY A 267 22.60 4.05 -28.06
CA GLY A 267 21.48 3.14 -27.81
C GLY A 267 21.44 1.93 -28.73
N PHE A 268 20.34 1.19 -28.68
CA PHE A 268 20.11 -0.03 -29.46
C PHE A 268 19.88 0.27 -30.95
N LYS A 269 20.51 -0.51 -31.84
CA LYS A 269 20.29 -0.44 -33.29
C LYS A 269 19.00 -1.12 -33.74
N ASN A 270 18.67 -2.27 -33.13
CA ASN A 270 17.52 -3.11 -33.47
C ASN A 270 16.58 -3.26 -32.27
N ASN A 271 15.36 -3.74 -32.51
CA ASN A 271 14.34 -3.95 -31.49
C ASN A 271 13.57 -5.27 -31.68
N HIS A 272 14.31 -6.37 -31.82
CA HIS A 272 13.81 -7.73 -31.92
C HIS A 272 13.14 -8.21 -30.63
N SER A 273 13.67 -7.80 -29.48
CA SER A 273 13.09 -8.04 -28.15
C SER A 273 11.74 -7.35 -27.94
N GLY A 274 11.44 -6.31 -28.74
CA GLY A 274 10.23 -5.52 -28.57
C GLY A 274 10.26 -4.64 -27.33
N GLY A 275 11.45 -4.17 -26.95
CA GLY A 275 11.68 -3.18 -25.90
C GLY A 275 11.71 -3.74 -24.48
N ILE A 276 11.71 -5.07 -24.33
CA ILE A 276 11.74 -5.76 -23.04
C ILE A 276 12.82 -6.85 -23.07
N LEU A 277 13.79 -6.76 -22.17
CA LEU A 277 14.82 -7.77 -21.98
C LEU A 277 14.81 -8.25 -20.54
N GLY A 278 14.80 -9.57 -20.34
CA GLY A 278 14.73 -10.16 -19.00
C GLY A 278 13.46 -9.81 -18.23
N GLY A 279 12.40 -9.33 -18.88
CA GLY A 279 11.19 -8.83 -18.22
C GLY A 279 11.22 -7.37 -17.80
N ILE A 280 12.26 -6.62 -18.18
CA ILE A 280 12.49 -5.23 -17.82
C ILE A 280 12.58 -4.37 -19.09
N SER A 281 12.02 -3.17 -19.08
CA SER A 281 12.05 -2.27 -20.23
C SER A 281 13.46 -1.77 -20.56
N THR A 282 13.80 -1.74 -21.85
CA THR A 282 15.10 -1.26 -22.35
C THR A 282 15.10 0.24 -22.68
N GLY A 283 13.96 0.92 -22.55
CA GLY A 283 13.73 2.29 -23.01
C GLY A 283 13.41 2.41 -24.50
N GLN A 284 13.58 1.34 -25.28
CA GLN A 284 13.08 1.28 -26.66
C GLN A 284 11.55 1.24 -26.67
N ASN A 285 10.96 1.44 -27.85
CA ASN A 285 9.52 1.28 -28.00
C ASN A 285 9.12 -0.16 -27.68
N ILE A 286 8.13 -0.34 -26.80
CA ILE A 286 7.56 -1.68 -26.58
C ILE A 286 6.62 -2.01 -27.74
N LEU A 287 6.83 -3.18 -28.36
CA LEU A 287 6.09 -3.65 -29.52
C LEU A 287 5.27 -4.89 -29.17
N ILE A 288 3.95 -4.80 -29.27
CA ILE A 288 3.04 -5.91 -28.94
C ILE A 288 2.11 -6.17 -30.12
N SER A 289 1.77 -7.43 -30.36
CA SER A 289 0.67 -7.82 -31.24
C SER A 289 -0.29 -8.79 -30.55
N LEU A 290 -1.59 -8.67 -30.87
CA LEU A 290 -2.64 -9.52 -30.32
C LEU A 290 -3.40 -10.23 -31.45
N ALA A 291 -3.69 -11.51 -31.26
CA ALA A 291 -4.56 -12.29 -32.14
C ALA A 291 -6.00 -12.32 -31.59
N ILE A 292 -6.95 -11.85 -32.39
CA ILE A 292 -8.37 -11.78 -32.07
C ILE A 292 -9.13 -12.84 -32.88
N LYS A 293 -9.87 -13.70 -32.19
CA LYS A 293 -10.72 -14.70 -32.85
C LYS A 293 -11.93 -14.06 -33.55
N PRO A 294 -12.55 -14.75 -34.54
CA PRO A 294 -13.82 -14.32 -35.12
C PRO A 294 -14.95 -14.19 -34.07
N THR A 295 -15.97 -13.40 -34.42
CA THR A 295 -17.18 -13.23 -33.62
C THR A 295 -17.98 -14.53 -33.63
N SER A 296 -18.33 -15.06 -32.46
CA SER A 296 -18.99 -16.38 -32.37
C SER A 296 -20.47 -16.33 -32.80
N SER A 297 -21.10 -15.16 -32.73
CA SER A 297 -22.51 -14.99 -33.11
C SER A 297 -22.62 -14.50 -34.55
N ILE A 298 -22.94 -15.43 -35.45
CA ILE A 298 -23.07 -15.24 -36.90
C ILE A 298 -24.46 -15.70 -37.39
N LYS A 299 -24.85 -15.28 -38.59
CA LYS A 299 -26.16 -15.61 -39.19
C LYS A 299 -26.16 -16.93 -39.95
N ILE A 300 -24.99 -17.54 -40.15
CA ILE A 300 -24.87 -18.86 -40.78
C ILE A 300 -25.39 -19.92 -39.80
N PRO A 301 -26.33 -20.80 -40.21
CA PRO A 301 -26.82 -21.89 -39.36
C PRO A 301 -25.70 -22.85 -38.94
N MET A 302 -25.68 -23.21 -37.66
CA MET A 302 -24.67 -24.13 -37.10
C MET A 302 -25.32 -25.22 -36.25
N LYS A 303 -24.70 -26.40 -36.23
CA LYS A 303 -25.07 -27.48 -35.30
C LYS A 303 -24.56 -27.15 -33.89
N THR A 304 -25.37 -27.42 -32.88
CA THR A 304 -25.06 -27.26 -31.46
C THR A 304 -25.90 -28.22 -30.62
N ILE A 305 -25.85 -28.09 -29.30
CA ILE A 305 -26.73 -28.80 -28.36
C ILE A 305 -27.51 -27.82 -27.49
N ASN A 306 -28.66 -28.27 -27.00
CA ASN A 306 -29.43 -27.58 -25.97
C ASN A 306 -28.90 -27.89 -24.55
N THR A 307 -29.51 -27.30 -23.52
CA THR A 307 -29.14 -27.53 -22.12
C THR A 307 -29.30 -28.99 -21.64
N HIS A 308 -30.07 -29.80 -22.36
CA HIS A 308 -30.29 -31.23 -22.10
C HIS A 308 -29.38 -32.15 -22.94
N GLY A 309 -28.46 -31.59 -23.73
CA GLY A 309 -27.54 -32.37 -24.57
C GLY A 309 -28.12 -32.81 -25.92
N ILE A 310 -29.34 -32.41 -26.26
CA ILE A 310 -30.00 -32.77 -27.51
C ILE A 310 -29.46 -31.88 -28.65
N SER A 311 -29.12 -32.49 -29.78
CA SER A 311 -28.65 -31.78 -30.98
C SER A 311 -29.70 -30.80 -31.50
N LYS A 312 -29.27 -29.59 -31.87
CA LYS A 312 -30.12 -28.53 -32.42
C LYS A 312 -29.35 -27.72 -33.45
N ILE A 313 -30.06 -27.15 -34.43
CA ILE A 313 -29.51 -26.13 -35.31
C ILE A 313 -29.84 -24.76 -34.71
N ILE A 314 -28.83 -23.90 -34.60
CA ILE A 314 -28.98 -22.52 -34.14
C ILE A 314 -28.62 -21.56 -35.27
N GLN A 315 -29.45 -20.54 -35.43
CA GLN A 315 -29.18 -19.38 -36.28
C GLN A 315 -29.39 -18.14 -35.43
N ILE A 316 -28.36 -17.29 -35.31
CA ILE A 316 -28.43 -16.12 -34.46
C ILE A 316 -28.75 -14.92 -35.33
N ASN A 317 -29.96 -14.39 -35.14
CA ASN A 317 -30.39 -13.15 -35.75
C ASN A 317 -29.98 -11.99 -34.82
N GLY A 318 -29.35 -10.94 -35.35
CA GLY A 318 -28.92 -9.82 -34.54
C GLY A 318 -27.80 -8.97 -35.15
N ARG A 319 -27.47 -7.87 -34.46
CA ARG A 319 -26.45 -6.87 -34.85
C ARG A 319 -25.09 -7.23 -34.25
N HIS A 320 -24.40 -8.19 -34.83
CA HIS A 320 -23.07 -8.64 -34.40
C HIS A 320 -21.95 -7.95 -35.19
N ASP A 321 -20.75 -7.88 -34.60
CA ASP A 321 -19.59 -7.36 -35.29
C ASP A 321 -19.09 -8.37 -36.34
N PRO A 322 -18.92 -7.97 -37.61
CA PRO A 322 -18.25 -8.81 -38.61
C PRO A 322 -16.75 -9.02 -38.28
N CYS A 323 -16.16 -8.11 -37.48
CA CYS A 323 -14.83 -8.25 -36.90
C CYS A 323 -14.77 -7.52 -35.55
N ILE A 324 -14.72 -8.27 -34.44
CA ILE A 324 -14.65 -7.68 -33.09
C ILE A 324 -13.31 -6.99 -32.80
N GLY A 325 -12.26 -7.30 -33.56
CA GLY A 325 -10.91 -6.77 -33.37
C GLY A 325 -10.83 -5.25 -33.45
N ILE A 326 -11.70 -4.60 -34.24
CA ILE A 326 -11.71 -3.13 -34.35
C ILE A 326 -12.00 -2.47 -33.00
N ARG A 327 -13.01 -2.99 -32.26
CA ARG A 327 -13.41 -2.44 -30.95
C ARG A 327 -12.48 -2.85 -29.80
N ALA A 328 -11.66 -3.87 -30.00
CA ALA A 328 -10.70 -4.34 -29.00
C ALA A 328 -9.45 -3.44 -28.91
N ILE A 329 -9.21 -2.54 -29.87
CA ILE A 329 -8.03 -1.67 -29.90
C ILE A 329 -7.99 -0.73 -28.67
N PRO A 330 -9.02 0.07 -28.36
CA PRO A 330 -8.98 0.95 -27.17
C PRO A 330 -8.95 0.16 -25.85
N VAL A 331 -9.57 -1.03 -25.83
CA VAL A 331 -9.51 -1.94 -24.68
C VAL A 331 -8.08 -2.40 -24.43
N ALA A 332 -7.37 -2.80 -25.48
CA ALA A 332 -6.00 -3.27 -25.37
C ALA A 332 -5.05 -2.15 -24.91
N GLU A 333 -5.21 -0.93 -25.43
CA GLU A 333 -4.45 0.23 -24.93
C GLU A 333 -4.71 0.52 -23.44
N ALA A 334 -5.96 0.38 -22.99
CA ALA A 334 -6.33 0.58 -21.59
C ALA A 334 -5.71 -0.48 -20.66
N MET A 335 -5.72 -1.75 -21.08
CA MET A 335 -5.10 -2.84 -20.32
C MET A 335 -3.58 -2.67 -20.21
N VAL A 336 -2.92 -2.22 -21.29
CA VAL A 336 -1.50 -1.84 -21.26
C VAL A 336 -1.26 -0.70 -20.26
N ALA A 337 -2.08 0.36 -20.30
CA ALA A 337 -1.92 1.51 -19.40
C ALA A 337 -2.04 1.13 -17.92
N LEU A 338 -3.05 0.33 -17.56
CA LEU A 338 -3.22 -0.16 -16.19
C LEU A 338 -2.01 -0.97 -15.73
N THR A 339 -1.48 -1.84 -16.60
CA THR A 339 -0.33 -2.70 -16.28
C THR A 339 0.94 -1.87 -16.08
N LEU A 340 1.21 -0.91 -16.97
CA LEU A 340 2.39 -0.06 -16.89
C LEU A 340 2.36 0.87 -15.67
N MET A 341 1.19 1.45 -15.37
CA MET A 341 1.05 2.28 -14.18
C MET A 341 1.20 1.46 -12.90
N ASP A 342 0.69 0.22 -12.85
CA ASP A 342 0.89 -0.65 -11.70
C ASP A 342 2.38 -0.95 -11.46
N HIS A 343 3.12 -1.32 -12.52
CA HIS A 343 4.57 -1.49 -12.46
C HIS A 343 5.31 -0.23 -11.99
N ASP A 344 4.91 0.93 -12.51
CA ASP A 344 5.51 2.21 -12.13
C ASP A 344 5.31 2.54 -10.65
N LEU A 345 4.11 2.30 -10.12
CA LEU A 345 3.83 2.49 -8.70
C LEU A 345 4.57 1.46 -7.83
N ARG A 346 4.71 0.22 -8.32
CA ARG A 346 5.48 -0.83 -7.64
C ARG A 346 6.96 -0.46 -7.52
N ASP A 347 7.54 0.10 -8.58
CA ASP A 347 8.93 0.57 -8.58
C ASP A 347 9.15 1.81 -7.70
N GLN A 348 8.09 2.57 -7.42
CA GLN A 348 8.16 3.77 -6.58
C GLN A 348 8.00 3.53 -5.09
N ALA A 349 7.38 2.42 -4.68
CA ALA A 349 7.22 2.11 -3.26
C ALA A 349 8.57 1.70 -2.63
N HIS A 350 9.19 2.64 -1.90
CA HIS A 350 10.38 2.48 -1.03
C HIS A 350 9.88 2.62 0.40
N ILE A 351 10.31 1.75 1.33
CA ILE A 351 9.40 0.95 2.17
C ILE A 351 7.99 1.53 2.45
N GLY A 352 7.77 2.80 2.74
CA GLY A 352 6.53 3.47 2.36
C GLY A 352 6.45 4.93 2.80
N ASN A 353 5.63 5.74 2.13
CA ASN A 353 5.28 7.12 2.53
C ASN A 353 4.10 7.18 3.53
N ASN A 354 3.47 6.05 3.77
CA ASN A 354 2.35 5.86 4.70
C ASN A 354 2.36 4.39 5.20
N LYS A 355 1.58 4.11 6.25
CA LYS A 355 1.52 2.78 6.88
C LYS A 355 1.14 1.64 5.93
N HIS A 356 0.38 1.89 4.86
CA HIS A 356 -0.04 0.85 3.91
C HIS A 356 1.09 0.43 2.98
N GLU A 357 1.83 1.40 2.45
CA GLU A 357 3.04 1.14 1.66
C GLU A 357 4.08 0.41 2.52
N VAL A 358 4.32 0.89 3.75
CA VAL A 358 5.22 0.27 4.73
C VAL A 358 4.84 -1.19 4.98
N LEU A 359 3.58 -1.46 5.30
CA LEU A 359 3.07 -2.82 5.51
C LEU A 359 3.32 -3.72 4.29
N SER A 360 3.08 -3.21 3.08
CA SER A 360 3.33 -3.94 1.84
C SER A 360 4.81 -4.30 1.67
N SER A 361 5.71 -3.34 1.92
CA SER A 361 7.15 -3.55 1.79
C SER A 361 7.70 -4.51 2.84
N LEU A 362 7.22 -4.42 4.09
CA LEU A 362 7.59 -5.35 5.17
C LEU A 362 7.19 -6.78 4.82
N LYS A 363 5.97 -6.99 4.30
CA LYS A 363 5.51 -8.32 3.86
C LYS A 363 6.34 -8.87 2.70
N ALA A 364 6.76 -8.01 1.78
CA ALA A 364 7.52 -8.39 0.59
C ALA A 364 9.03 -8.52 0.82
N GLY A 365 9.56 -8.11 1.98
CA GLY A 365 11.01 -8.03 2.19
C GLY A 365 11.70 -7.04 1.23
N ARG A 366 11.05 -5.91 0.93
CA ARG A 366 11.52 -4.98 -0.11
C ARG A 366 12.55 -4.00 0.44
N SER A 367 13.75 -3.99 -0.14
CA SER A 367 14.78 -3.00 0.17
C SER A 367 14.40 -1.60 -0.33
N GLY A 368 14.54 -0.60 0.54
CA GLY A 368 14.45 0.82 0.25
C GLY A 368 15.80 1.47 -0.07
N ILE A 369 16.90 0.70 -0.12
CA ILE A 369 18.24 1.23 -0.37
C ILE A 369 18.48 1.48 -1.86
N THR A 370 18.98 2.67 -2.19
CA THR A 370 19.32 3.09 -3.55
C THR A 370 20.71 3.69 -3.61
N PHE A 371 21.25 3.76 -4.82
CA PHE A 371 22.44 4.55 -5.09
C PHE A 371 22.15 6.04 -4.90
N SER A 372 23.13 6.79 -4.38
CA SER A 372 23.10 8.24 -4.24
C SER A 372 24.19 8.89 -5.07
N GLN A 373 23.77 9.63 -6.09
CA GLN A 373 24.69 10.45 -6.87
C GLN A 373 25.24 11.62 -6.03
N GLU A 374 24.42 12.17 -5.12
CA GLU A 374 24.84 13.25 -4.21
C GLU A 374 26.02 12.82 -3.33
N LEU A 375 25.91 11.67 -2.67
CA LEU A 375 26.99 11.18 -1.81
C LEU A 375 28.26 10.92 -2.64
N LYS A 376 28.13 10.34 -3.83
CA LYS A 376 29.27 10.15 -4.75
C LYS A 376 29.92 11.47 -5.16
N ASP A 377 29.13 12.45 -5.54
CA ASP A 377 29.64 13.76 -6.00
C ASP A 377 30.30 14.55 -4.87
N SER A 378 29.90 14.32 -3.61
CA SER A 378 30.55 14.88 -2.43
C SER A 378 31.92 14.24 -2.11
N GLY A 379 32.33 13.19 -2.84
CA GLY A 379 33.61 12.51 -2.65
C GLY A 379 33.59 11.41 -1.58
N MET A 380 32.40 11.00 -1.13
CA MET A 380 32.24 9.92 -0.15
C MET A 380 32.60 8.55 -0.74
N ARG A 381 33.05 7.66 0.13
CA ARG A 381 33.26 6.23 -0.15
C ARG A 381 31.93 5.48 -0.22
N SER A 382 30.99 5.80 0.66
CA SER A 382 29.63 5.26 0.59
C SER A 382 28.82 6.06 -0.44
N ASN A 383 28.22 5.38 -1.41
CA ASN A 383 27.42 6.02 -2.47
C ASN A 383 25.98 5.51 -2.46
N ILE A 384 25.48 5.16 -1.27
CA ILE A 384 24.20 4.47 -1.09
C ILE A 384 23.48 5.03 0.13
N TRP A 385 22.15 5.07 0.04
CA TRP A 385 21.30 5.56 1.12
C TRP A 385 19.90 4.94 1.06
N GLY A 386 19.13 5.06 2.13
CA GLY A 386 17.68 4.84 2.12
C GLY A 386 16.95 6.13 1.80
N ASP A 387 16.70 6.37 0.51
CA ASP A 387 16.08 7.61 -0.01
C ASP A 387 14.61 7.78 0.40
N ILE A 388 14.16 9.03 0.56
CA ILE A 388 12.76 9.39 0.82
C ILE A 388 12.11 9.89 -0.47
N LYS A 389 11.39 9.00 -1.17
CA LYS A 389 10.72 9.32 -2.44
C LYS A 389 9.35 9.97 -2.22
N LEU A 390 9.40 11.20 -1.72
CA LEU A 390 8.21 12.01 -1.45
C LEU A 390 8.36 13.40 -2.05
N ASP A 391 7.49 13.76 -2.99
CA ASP A 391 7.40 15.14 -3.46
C ASP A 391 6.76 16.02 -2.37
N LEU A 392 7.58 16.90 -1.80
CA LEU A 392 7.19 17.82 -0.74
C LEU A 392 6.43 19.05 -1.27
N SER A 393 6.37 19.24 -2.59
CA SER A 393 5.80 20.42 -3.23
C SER A 393 4.32 20.60 -2.89
N GLY A 394 4.01 21.71 -2.22
CA GLY A 394 2.63 22.06 -1.84
C GLY A 394 1.96 21.05 -0.89
N LYS A 395 2.74 20.25 -0.15
CA LYS A 395 2.21 19.42 0.94
C LYS A 395 2.04 20.21 2.25
N ILE A 396 2.97 21.13 2.53
CA ILE A 396 2.91 22.01 3.71
C ILE A 396 2.76 23.46 3.25
N ASN A 397 1.89 24.22 3.92
CA ASN A 397 1.74 25.65 3.67
C ASN A 397 3.07 26.38 3.82
N ARG A 398 3.43 27.23 2.83
CA ARG A 398 4.69 28.00 2.81
C ARG A 398 4.95 28.82 4.07
N LYS A 399 3.90 29.33 4.73
CA LYS A 399 4.03 30.10 5.98
C LYS A 399 4.53 29.25 7.15
N ILE A 400 4.24 27.95 7.12
CA ILE A 400 4.68 26.95 8.10
C ILE A 400 6.05 26.41 7.69
N SER A 401 6.18 25.91 6.45
CA SER A 401 7.39 25.20 6.00
C SER A 401 8.65 26.06 5.94
N ARG A 402 8.54 27.39 5.88
CA ARG A 402 9.71 28.30 5.90
C ARG A 402 10.59 28.14 7.15
N PHE A 403 10.04 27.64 8.25
CA PHE A 403 10.75 27.41 9.51
C PHE A 403 11.38 26.02 9.61
N MET A 404 11.05 25.11 8.70
CA MET A 404 11.32 23.68 8.82
C MET A 404 12.60 23.25 8.07
N SER A 405 13.36 22.35 8.70
CA SER A 405 14.31 21.46 8.02
C SER A 405 13.58 20.27 7.39
N ASP A 406 14.28 19.46 6.59
CA ASP A 406 13.69 18.25 5.98
C ASP A 406 13.22 17.26 7.07
N ALA A 407 14.00 17.10 8.16
CA ALA A 407 13.61 16.32 9.33
C ALA A 407 12.27 16.76 9.94
N SER A 408 12.08 18.08 10.06
CA SER A 408 10.83 18.67 10.57
C SER A 408 9.66 18.49 9.60
N ILE A 409 9.92 18.57 8.29
CA ILE A 409 8.91 18.34 7.25
C ILE A 409 8.41 16.90 7.31
N TYR A 410 9.30 15.92 7.38
CA TYR A 410 8.90 14.52 7.45
C TYR A 410 8.09 14.24 8.71
N ALA A 411 8.56 14.69 9.87
CA ALA A 411 7.82 14.54 11.13
C ALA A 411 6.45 15.25 11.11
N TYR A 412 6.36 16.43 10.48
CA TYR A 412 5.09 17.15 10.32
C TYR A 412 4.08 16.33 9.51
N LEU A 413 4.49 15.77 8.38
CA LEU A 413 3.64 14.94 7.53
C LEU A 413 3.22 13.64 8.24
N SER A 414 4.14 13.04 9.02
CA SER A 414 3.81 11.89 9.86
C SER A 414 2.83 12.25 10.99
N MET A 415 2.92 13.46 11.55
CA MET A 415 1.98 13.95 12.55
C MET A 415 0.58 14.15 11.96
N GLU A 416 0.46 14.67 10.73
CA GLU A 416 -0.83 14.75 10.03
C GLU A 416 -1.45 13.36 9.85
N GLN A 417 -0.67 12.38 9.42
CA GLN A 417 -1.14 10.99 9.30
C GLN A 417 -1.56 10.40 10.65
N ALA A 418 -0.79 10.63 11.72
CA ALA A 418 -1.12 10.14 13.05
C ALA A 418 -2.40 10.78 13.63
N ILE A 419 -2.61 12.08 13.41
CA ILE A 419 -3.82 12.80 13.79
C ILE A 419 -5.05 12.23 13.06
N GLU A 420 -4.94 12.03 11.75
CA GLU A 420 -5.99 11.46 10.91
C GLU A 420 -6.34 10.05 11.37
N ASP A 421 -5.32 9.22 11.59
CA ASP A 421 -5.46 7.82 12.00
C ASP A 421 -6.11 7.69 13.39
N ALA A 422 -5.69 8.53 14.34
CA ALA A 422 -6.25 8.56 15.70
C ALA A 422 -7.60 9.29 15.77
N ARG A 423 -8.06 9.90 14.66
CA ARG A 423 -9.32 10.67 14.55
C ARG A 423 -9.44 11.80 15.56
N LEU A 424 -8.35 12.53 15.76
CA LEU A 424 -8.30 13.61 16.76
C LEU A 424 -8.93 14.90 16.22
N THR A 425 -9.80 15.50 17.03
CA THR A 425 -10.35 16.83 16.74
C THR A 425 -9.36 17.93 17.15
N LYS A 426 -9.54 19.15 16.61
CA LYS A 426 -8.68 20.29 16.96
C LYS A 426 -8.59 20.56 18.47
N ASN A 427 -9.70 20.39 19.21
CA ASN A 427 -9.72 20.60 20.66
C ASN A 427 -8.99 19.49 21.42
N MET A 428 -8.99 18.26 20.90
CA MET A 428 -8.19 17.15 21.45
C MET A 428 -6.70 17.34 21.20
N ILE A 429 -6.32 18.02 20.11
CA ILE A 429 -4.93 18.34 19.80
C ILE A 429 -4.45 19.56 20.61
N SER A 430 -5.25 20.62 20.66
CA SER A 430 -4.88 21.90 21.29
C SER A 430 -5.55 22.07 22.64
N ASN A 431 -4.97 21.47 23.67
CA ASN A 431 -5.37 21.66 25.07
C ASN A 431 -4.18 21.37 26.02
N ASN A 432 -4.31 21.74 27.29
CA ASN A 432 -3.22 21.68 28.28
C ASN A 432 -2.80 20.25 28.67
N ARG A 433 -3.62 19.25 28.32
CA ARG A 433 -3.39 17.82 28.58
C ARG A 433 -2.82 17.09 27.36
N THR A 434 -2.65 17.79 26.24
CA THR A 434 -2.06 17.25 25.03
C THR A 434 -0.68 17.86 24.77
N GLY A 435 0.33 16.99 24.72
CA GLY A 435 1.73 17.37 24.59
C GLY A 435 2.42 16.79 23.35
N LEU A 436 3.70 17.12 23.21
CA LEU A 436 4.55 16.66 22.11
C LEU A 436 5.99 16.46 22.59
N ILE A 437 6.56 15.28 22.32
CA ILE A 437 7.97 14.96 22.54
C ILE A 437 8.52 14.33 21.25
N VAL A 438 9.22 15.12 20.45
CA VAL A 438 9.69 14.68 19.13
C VAL A 438 11.11 15.17 18.89
N GLY A 439 12.02 14.26 18.51
CA GLY A 439 13.44 14.54 18.40
C GLY A 439 14.06 14.20 17.05
N SER A 440 15.30 14.66 16.86
CA SER A 440 16.21 14.31 15.77
C SER A 440 17.58 13.99 16.37
N GLY A 441 18.33 13.10 15.71
CA GLY A 441 19.69 12.77 16.11
C GLY A 441 20.67 13.90 15.79
N GLY A 442 20.61 14.44 14.58
CA GLY A 442 21.57 15.43 14.07
C GLY A 442 21.09 16.88 14.00
N GLY A 443 19.79 17.13 14.21
CA GLY A 443 19.18 18.44 13.96
C GLY A 443 19.04 18.71 12.46
N SER A 444 19.84 19.65 11.94
CA SER A 444 19.90 19.93 10.51
C SER A 444 21.29 20.42 10.07
N PRO A 445 22.26 19.51 9.92
CA PRO A 445 23.59 19.84 9.42
C PRO A 445 23.56 20.63 8.11
N LYS A 446 22.65 20.30 7.19
CA LYS A 446 22.44 21.02 5.93
C LYS A 446 22.13 22.51 6.16
N ASN A 447 21.22 22.83 7.08
CA ASN A 447 20.86 24.23 7.35
C ASN A 447 21.89 24.96 8.22
N GLN A 448 22.65 24.23 9.06
CA GLN A 448 23.79 24.79 9.78
C GLN A 448 24.89 25.24 8.79
N VAL A 449 25.30 24.35 7.89
CA VAL A 449 26.28 24.64 6.84
C VAL A 449 25.78 25.74 5.92
N ALA A 450 24.55 25.65 5.42
CA ALA A 450 23.97 26.69 4.55
C ALA A 450 23.92 28.07 5.24
N GLY A 451 23.61 28.12 6.53
CA GLY A 451 23.65 29.35 7.32
C GLY A 451 25.06 29.95 7.41
N SER A 452 26.06 29.13 7.74
CA SER A 452 27.46 29.54 7.81
C SER A 452 28.01 29.99 6.46
N ASP A 453 27.72 29.26 5.38
CA ASP A 453 28.11 29.61 4.02
C ASP A 453 27.46 30.93 3.58
N ALA A 454 26.16 31.07 3.79
CA ALA A 454 25.47 32.29 3.42
C ALA A 454 26.02 33.53 4.18
N MET A 455 26.43 33.35 5.44
CA MET A 455 27.12 34.40 6.20
C MET A 455 28.47 34.76 5.57
N ARG A 456 29.28 33.76 5.18
CA ARG A 456 30.59 33.98 4.52
C ARG A 456 30.46 34.70 3.19
N PHE A 457 29.46 34.36 2.37
CA PHE A 457 29.31 34.91 1.02
C PHE A 457 28.52 36.22 0.94
N ARG A 458 27.50 36.40 1.78
CA ARG A 458 26.52 37.50 1.66
C ARG A 458 26.17 38.19 2.98
N GLY A 459 26.88 37.88 4.07
CA GLY A 459 26.60 38.40 5.41
C GLY A 459 25.21 38.00 5.92
N LEU A 460 24.70 38.74 6.92
CA LEU A 460 23.44 38.42 7.61
C LEU A 460 22.22 38.33 6.67
N ARG A 461 22.20 39.12 5.58
CA ARG A 461 21.12 39.05 4.57
C ARG A 461 21.08 37.70 3.86
N GLY A 462 22.23 37.04 3.69
CA GLY A 462 22.31 35.70 3.11
C GLY A 462 21.72 34.63 4.02
N VAL A 463 21.98 34.71 5.33
CA VAL A 463 21.48 33.76 6.34
C VAL A 463 19.95 33.77 6.38
N GLY A 464 19.35 34.97 6.39
CA GLY A 464 17.91 35.13 6.54
C GLY A 464 17.38 34.77 7.95
N PRO A 465 16.10 35.03 8.22
CA PRO A 465 15.55 35.00 9.58
C PRO A 465 15.09 33.61 10.06
N TYR A 466 15.23 32.56 9.25
CA TYR A 466 14.60 31.25 9.51
C TYR A 466 15.59 30.14 9.88
N ILE A 467 16.90 30.38 9.83
CA ILE A 467 17.91 29.32 10.03
C ILE A 467 17.86 28.76 11.45
N VAL A 468 17.62 29.59 12.47
CA VAL A 468 17.59 29.16 13.88
C VAL A 468 16.60 28.01 14.10
N THR A 469 15.36 28.14 13.60
CA THR A 469 14.34 27.10 13.81
C THR A 469 14.62 25.82 13.04
N LYS A 470 15.39 25.90 11.94
CA LYS A 470 15.83 24.74 11.17
C LYS A 470 17.01 24.03 11.83
N ALA A 471 17.94 24.79 12.40
CA ALA A 471 19.24 24.32 12.85
C ALA A 471 19.30 23.94 14.34
N MET A 472 18.42 24.49 15.17
CA MET A 472 18.39 24.17 16.60
C MET A 472 17.99 22.70 16.83
N ALA A 473 18.55 22.06 17.84
CA ALA A 473 18.27 20.65 18.15
C ALA A 473 16.79 20.36 18.45
N SER A 474 16.04 21.37 18.94
CA SER A 474 14.60 21.31 19.17
C SER A 474 13.75 21.68 17.93
N GLY A 475 14.37 21.77 16.75
CA GLY A 475 13.73 22.26 15.52
C GLY A 475 12.42 21.52 15.21
N ILE A 476 12.42 20.19 15.35
CA ILE A 476 11.22 19.39 15.08
C ILE A 476 10.09 19.71 16.07
N SER A 477 10.34 19.62 17.38
CA SER A 477 9.28 19.86 18.38
C SER A 477 8.69 21.26 18.25
N ALA A 478 9.53 22.28 18.07
CA ALA A 478 9.07 23.65 17.88
C ALA A 478 8.26 23.84 16.58
N CYS A 479 8.71 23.23 15.48
CA CYS A 479 8.06 23.34 14.17
C CYS A 479 6.76 22.54 14.06
N LEU A 480 6.53 21.55 14.93
CA LEU A 480 5.26 20.82 15.01
C LEU A 480 4.32 21.47 16.05
N ALA A 481 4.82 21.76 17.25
CA ALA A 481 4.00 22.29 18.33
C ALA A 481 3.30 23.61 17.96
N THR A 482 3.98 24.49 17.23
CA THR A 482 3.45 25.80 16.83
C THR A 482 2.25 25.70 15.86
N PRO A 483 2.35 25.05 14.68
CA PRO A 483 1.22 24.94 13.76
C PRO A 483 0.08 24.06 14.29
N PHE A 484 0.38 23.00 15.05
CA PHE A 484 -0.66 22.15 15.66
C PHE A 484 -1.23 22.71 16.97
N GLN A 485 -0.72 23.86 17.44
CA GLN A 485 -1.18 24.56 18.64
C GLN A 485 -1.14 23.70 19.90
N ILE A 486 -0.07 22.92 20.07
CA ILE A 486 0.16 22.10 21.27
C ILE A 486 0.27 23.03 22.49
N ARG A 487 -0.46 22.72 23.56
CA ARG A 487 -0.51 23.54 24.80
C ARG A 487 0.03 22.83 26.04
N GLY A 488 0.20 21.51 25.97
CA GLY A 488 0.87 20.73 27.00
C GLY A 488 2.39 20.82 26.90
N ILE A 489 3.06 19.72 27.24
CA ILE A 489 4.53 19.65 27.16
C ILE A 489 5.01 19.78 25.72
N ASN A 490 6.19 20.39 25.53
CA ASN A 490 6.81 20.58 24.21
C ASN A 490 8.33 20.64 24.35
N TYR A 491 9.03 19.59 23.92
CA TYR A 491 10.49 19.55 23.83
C TYR A 491 10.96 18.41 22.94
N SER A 492 12.28 18.36 22.70
CA SER A 492 12.95 17.30 21.96
C SER A 492 13.92 16.57 22.88
N ILE A 493 13.95 15.24 22.78
CA ILE A 493 15.03 14.42 23.32
C ILE A 493 15.95 14.05 22.16
N THR A 494 17.26 14.08 22.37
CA THR A 494 18.25 13.57 21.42
C THR A 494 19.21 12.60 22.10
N SER A 495 19.39 11.44 21.49
CA SER A 495 20.27 10.38 21.97
C SER A 495 20.79 9.52 20.82
N ALA A 496 21.20 10.16 19.73
CA ALA A 496 21.63 9.48 18.50
C ALA A 496 20.54 8.49 18.01
N CYS A 497 20.89 7.23 17.78
CA CYS A 497 19.99 6.20 17.24
C CYS A 497 18.79 5.88 18.16
N SER A 498 18.86 6.18 19.47
CA SER A 498 17.77 5.95 20.43
C SER A 498 16.83 7.15 20.63
N THR A 499 17.03 8.24 19.89
CA THR A 499 16.31 9.52 20.03
C THR A 499 14.80 9.36 20.12
N SER A 500 14.17 8.79 19.09
CA SER A 500 12.70 8.68 19.06
C SER A 500 12.15 7.58 19.96
N ALA A 501 12.93 6.55 20.26
CA ALA A 501 12.55 5.54 21.26
C ALA A 501 12.48 6.17 22.67
N HIS A 502 13.45 7.00 23.05
CA HIS A 502 13.39 7.77 24.28
C HIS A 502 12.26 8.81 24.28
N CYS A 503 11.96 9.44 23.14
CA CYS A 503 10.80 10.33 23.03
C CYS A 503 9.50 9.59 23.38
N ILE A 504 9.34 8.35 22.89
CA ILE A 504 8.17 7.51 23.16
C ILE A 504 8.15 7.03 24.61
N GLY A 505 9.27 6.51 25.12
CA GLY A 505 9.36 6.07 26.52
C GLY A 505 9.06 7.19 27.51
N ASN A 506 9.59 8.40 27.26
CA ASN A 506 9.32 9.55 28.09
C ASN A 506 7.87 10.06 27.95
N ALA A 507 7.25 9.95 26.77
CA ALA A 507 5.82 10.20 26.62
C ALA A 507 4.98 9.25 27.48
N VAL A 508 5.34 7.96 27.51
CA VAL A 508 4.70 6.97 28.39
C VAL A 508 4.86 7.35 29.85
N GLU A 509 6.04 7.79 30.29
CA GLU A 509 6.25 8.27 31.66
C GLU A 509 5.39 9.49 32.01
N MET A 510 5.28 10.46 31.11
CA MET A 510 4.47 11.66 31.34
C MET A 510 2.98 11.30 31.49
N ILE A 511 2.49 10.31 30.75
CA ILE A 511 1.11 9.80 30.89
C ILE A 511 0.97 8.98 32.18
N LYS A 512 1.91 8.08 32.48
CA LYS A 512 1.91 7.28 33.73
C LYS A 512 1.92 8.16 34.99
N PHE A 513 2.64 9.28 34.96
CA PHE A 513 2.64 10.26 36.05
C PHE A 513 1.43 11.20 36.05
N GLY A 514 0.49 11.05 35.13
CA GLY A 514 -0.71 11.88 35.01
C GLY A 514 -0.43 13.33 34.61
N LYS A 515 0.74 13.62 34.02
CA LYS A 515 1.12 14.97 33.58
C LYS A 515 0.43 15.35 32.26
N GLN A 516 0.12 14.38 31.40
CA GLN A 516 -0.59 14.54 30.14
C GLN A 516 -1.53 13.36 29.92
N ASP A 517 -2.58 13.54 29.13
CA ASP A 517 -3.51 12.47 28.75
C ASP A 517 -3.20 11.95 27.33
N LEU A 518 -2.63 12.80 26.48
CA LEU A 518 -2.23 12.48 25.11
C LEU A 518 -0.88 13.13 24.78
N ILE A 519 0.04 12.39 24.18
CA ILE A 519 1.32 12.94 23.68
C ILE A 519 1.60 12.43 22.28
N PHE A 520 1.91 13.35 21.37
CA PHE A 520 2.53 13.01 20.09
C PHE A 520 4.01 12.72 20.32
N ALA A 521 4.43 11.48 20.05
CA ALA A 521 5.79 11.04 20.27
C ALA A 521 6.43 10.48 19.00
N GLY A 522 7.71 10.76 18.78
CA GLY A 522 8.42 10.19 17.64
C GLY A 522 9.70 10.95 17.29
N GLY A 523 9.98 11.05 15.99
CA GLY A 523 11.16 11.75 15.51
C GLY A 523 11.21 11.92 14.01
N GLY A 524 12.21 12.66 13.57
CA GLY A 524 12.54 12.84 12.16
C GLY A 524 14.04 12.97 11.97
N GLU A 525 14.51 12.68 10.77
CA GLU A 525 15.89 12.92 10.37
C GLU A 525 15.96 13.34 8.90
N GLU A 526 16.82 14.31 8.61
CA GLU A 526 17.15 14.66 7.23
C GLU A 526 18.13 13.67 6.63
N LEU A 527 18.17 13.60 5.30
CA LEU A 527 19.15 12.81 4.58
C LEU A 527 19.93 13.76 3.68
N CYS A 528 21.21 13.96 4.01
CA CYS A 528 22.06 14.95 3.37
C CYS A 528 23.53 14.54 3.46
N TRP A 529 24.33 14.93 2.46
CA TRP A 529 25.77 14.64 2.44
C TRP A 529 26.53 15.33 3.60
N GLU A 530 26.05 16.49 4.07
CA GLU A 530 26.68 17.22 5.19
C GLU A 530 26.73 16.37 6.46
N MET A 531 25.69 15.58 6.72
CA MET A 531 25.64 14.65 7.84
C MET A 531 26.26 13.29 7.49
N ALA A 532 25.97 12.77 6.30
CA ALA A 532 26.42 11.44 5.91
C ALA A 532 27.95 11.34 5.84
N CYS A 533 28.64 12.41 5.45
CA CYS A 533 30.10 12.42 5.37
C CYS A 533 30.79 12.28 6.73
N GLU A 534 30.15 12.66 7.84
CA GLU A 534 30.68 12.48 9.20
C GLU A 534 30.76 10.99 9.54
N PHE A 535 29.70 10.23 9.21
CA PHE A 535 29.66 8.77 9.40
C PHE A 535 30.58 8.03 8.43
N ASP A 536 30.68 8.51 7.20
CA ASP A 536 31.66 7.95 6.27
C ASP A 536 33.07 8.23 6.79
N ALA A 537 33.43 9.43 7.22
CA ALA A 537 34.78 9.74 7.71
C ALA A 537 35.26 8.80 8.83
N MET A 538 34.36 8.38 9.73
CA MET A 538 34.66 7.41 10.80
C MET A 538 34.58 5.93 10.36
N GLY A 539 34.29 5.65 9.10
CA GLY A 539 34.22 4.29 8.54
C GLY A 539 33.00 3.49 8.98
N ALA A 540 31.90 4.14 9.33
CA ALA A 540 30.69 3.47 9.83
C ALA A 540 29.70 3.06 8.72
N LEU A 541 29.80 3.65 7.53
CA LEU A 541 28.92 3.38 6.40
C LEU A 541 29.41 2.21 5.53
N SER A 542 28.47 1.45 4.96
CA SER A 542 28.77 0.44 3.95
C SER A 542 29.33 1.06 2.68
N THR A 543 30.38 0.46 2.12
CA THR A 543 31.09 0.95 0.92
C THR A 543 31.31 -0.16 -0.12
N HIS A 544 31.33 -1.43 0.30
CA HIS A 544 31.61 -2.57 -0.58
C HIS A 544 30.45 -2.89 -1.53
N TYR A 545 29.25 -2.38 -1.27
CA TYR A 545 28.03 -2.70 -1.99
C TYR A 545 27.46 -1.53 -2.81
N ASN A 546 28.26 -0.52 -3.13
CA ASN A 546 27.83 0.63 -3.95
C ASN A 546 27.25 0.22 -5.31
N SER A 547 27.77 -0.87 -5.91
CA SER A 547 27.29 -1.40 -7.21
C SER A 547 26.00 -2.23 -7.08
N ASN A 548 25.61 -2.62 -5.87
CA ASN A 548 24.36 -3.33 -5.59
C ASN A 548 23.68 -2.80 -4.32
N PRO A 549 23.13 -1.57 -4.36
CA PRO A 549 22.64 -0.87 -3.17
C PRO A 549 21.61 -1.67 -2.36
N LYS A 550 20.73 -2.42 -3.05
CA LYS A 550 19.66 -3.20 -2.42
C LYS A 550 20.18 -4.27 -1.45
N LYS A 551 21.44 -4.71 -1.61
CA LYS A 551 22.09 -5.72 -0.76
C LYS A 551 23.02 -5.15 0.32
N ALA A 552 23.19 -3.84 0.36
CA ALA A 552 24.23 -3.23 1.19
C ALA A 552 23.93 -3.26 2.69
N SER A 553 22.68 -3.00 3.08
CA SER A 553 22.26 -3.17 4.47
C SER A 553 21.88 -4.63 4.69
N ARG A 554 22.68 -5.33 5.50
CA ARG A 554 22.66 -6.79 5.60
C ARG A 554 23.05 -7.26 7.00
N ALA A 555 22.27 -6.84 7.99
CA ALA A 555 22.48 -7.23 9.38
C ALA A 555 22.63 -8.76 9.52
N TYR A 556 23.59 -9.19 10.33
CA TYR A 556 23.95 -10.60 10.59
C TYR A 556 24.61 -11.37 9.45
N ASP A 557 24.77 -10.80 8.26
CA ASP A 557 25.57 -11.42 7.21
C ASP A 557 27.07 -11.30 7.53
N ILE A 558 27.85 -12.36 7.31
CA ILE A 558 29.30 -12.40 7.57
C ILE A 558 30.08 -11.32 6.81
N SER A 559 29.55 -10.85 5.69
CA SER A 559 30.16 -9.88 4.78
C SER A 559 29.60 -8.46 4.92
N ARG A 560 28.86 -8.19 6.00
CA ARG A 560 28.43 -6.83 6.38
C ARG A 560 29.64 -5.93 6.67
N ASP A 561 29.60 -4.69 6.20
CA ASP A 561 30.74 -3.77 6.25
C ASP A 561 30.41 -2.39 6.84
N GLY A 562 29.18 -2.19 7.33
CA GLY A 562 28.73 -0.91 7.85
C GLY A 562 27.23 -0.74 7.67
N PHE A 563 26.67 0.31 8.28
CA PHE A 563 25.26 0.62 8.09
C PHE A 563 25.04 1.43 6.81
N VAL A 564 23.80 1.49 6.33
CA VAL A 564 23.43 2.38 5.22
C VAL A 564 22.58 3.50 5.80
N ILE A 565 22.98 4.76 5.60
CA ILE A 565 22.26 5.91 6.14
C ILE A 565 20.91 6.11 5.43
N SER A 566 19.91 6.57 6.17
CA SER A 566 18.58 6.92 5.65
C SER A 566 18.03 8.15 6.40
N GLY A 567 16.84 8.62 6.03
CA GLY A 567 16.12 9.68 6.74
C GLY A 567 14.61 9.39 6.78
N GLY A 568 13.82 10.40 7.13
CA GLY A 568 12.37 10.31 7.17
C GLY A 568 11.78 10.78 8.50
N GLY A 569 10.51 10.46 8.76
CA GLY A 569 9.81 10.86 9.97
C GLY A 569 8.76 9.85 10.40
N GLY A 570 8.46 9.82 11.70
CA GLY A 570 7.46 8.94 12.29
C GLY A 570 6.88 9.57 13.55
N ILE A 571 5.57 9.42 13.73
CA ILE A 571 4.84 9.92 14.90
C ILE A 571 3.82 8.85 15.30
N ILE A 572 3.73 8.59 16.60
CA ILE A 572 2.65 7.83 17.22
C ILE A 572 1.89 8.72 18.20
N VAL A 573 0.61 8.42 18.39
CA VAL A 573 -0.21 9.02 19.44
C VAL A 573 -0.14 8.10 20.65
N VAL A 574 0.54 8.54 21.70
CA VAL A 574 0.55 7.85 23.00
C VAL A 574 -0.55 8.45 23.85
N GLU A 575 -1.41 7.62 24.42
CA GLU A 575 -2.60 8.09 25.12
C GLU A 575 -2.90 7.23 26.35
N GLU A 576 -3.45 7.86 27.38
CA GLU A 576 -3.98 7.17 28.55
C GLU A 576 -5.16 6.27 28.14
N LEU A 577 -5.22 5.06 28.69
CA LEU A 577 -6.14 4.02 28.22
C LEU A 577 -7.61 4.39 28.46
N GLU A 578 -7.97 4.88 29.64
CA GLU A 578 -9.36 5.29 29.93
C GLU A 578 -9.78 6.45 29.00
N HIS A 579 -8.90 7.42 28.79
CA HIS A 579 -9.09 8.53 27.86
C HIS A 579 -9.31 8.03 26.42
N ALA A 580 -8.45 7.12 25.94
CA ALA A 580 -8.58 6.51 24.62
C ALA A 580 -9.90 5.74 24.44
N LEU A 581 -10.28 4.92 25.44
CA LEU A 581 -11.54 4.16 25.43
C LEU A 581 -12.76 5.07 25.48
N SER A 582 -12.73 6.14 26.27
CA SER A 582 -13.85 7.09 26.41
C SER A 582 -14.23 7.76 25.09
N ARG A 583 -13.25 7.95 24.19
CA ARG A 583 -13.46 8.52 22.85
C ARG A 583 -13.53 7.47 21.73
N ASN A 584 -13.65 6.19 22.08
CA ASN A 584 -13.69 5.05 21.14
C ASN A 584 -12.51 5.06 20.16
N ALA A 585 -11.31 5.31 20.69
CA ALA A 585 -10.08 5.29 19.90
C ALA A 585 -9.77 3.88 19.36
N HIS A 586 -9.16 3.82 18.18
CA HIS A 586 -8.54 2.58 17.73
C HIS A 586 -7.21 2.39 18.48
N VAL A 587 -7.15 1.38 19.34
CA VAL A 587 -5.93 1.04 20.08
C VAL A 587 -5.16 -0.03 19.31
N TYR A 588 -3.99 0.35 18.78
CA TYR A 588 -3.12 -0.58 18.07
C TYR A 588 -2.42 -1.57 19.00
N ALA A 589 -1.97 -1.09 20.16
CA ALA A 589 -1.23 -1.85 21.14
C ALA A 589 -1.07 -1.05 22.45
N GLU A 590 -0.73 -1.72 23.53
CA GLU A 590 -0.34 -1.14 24.81
C GLU A 590 1.20 -1.14 24.94
N ILE A 591 1.80 -0.04 25.41
CA ILE A 591 3.23 0.01 25.75
C ILE A 591 3.39 -0.43 27.21
N ILE A 592 3.85 -1.67 27.40
CA ILE A 592 3.87 -2.34 28.70
C ILE A 592 5.24 -2.26 29.39
N GLY A 593 6.31 -1.99 28.65
CA GLY A 593 7.67 -1.91 29.16
C GLY A 593 8.49 -0.83 28.47
N TYR A 594 9.36 -0.16 29.24
CA TYR A 594 10.33 0.81 28.75
C TYR A 594 11.59 0.72 29.59
N GLY A 595 12.72 0.46 28.93
CA GLY A 595 14.05 0.49 29.51
C GLY A 595 14.88 1.61 28.87
N ALA A 596 15.63 2.32 29.71
CA ALA A 596 16.60 3.32 29.28
C ALA A 596 17.84 3.22 30.17
N THR A 597 19.02 3.04 29.57
CA THR A 597 20.27 2.98 30.31
C THR A 597 21.44 3.64 29.59
N SER A 598 22.57 3.73 30.29
CA SER A 598 23.85 4.12 29.73
C SER A 598 24.86 2.99 29.91
N ASP A 599 25.72 2.78 28.91
CA ASP A 599 26.85 1.86 28.98
C ASP A 599 27.96 2.42 29.87
N GLY A 600 28.24 3.72 29.80
CA GLY A 600 29.35 4.36 30.53
C GLY A 600 30.73 3.79 30.20
N ALA A 601 30.90 3.24 28.98
CA ALA A 601 32.10 2.55 28.53
C ALA A 601 32.75 3.27 27.32
N ASP A 602 32.67 2.69 26.12
CA ASP A 602 33.23 3.27 24.89
C ASP A 602 32.24 4.24 24.21
N MET A 603 32.76 5.23 23.48
CA MET A 603 31.95 6.26 22.81
C MET A 603 31.22 5.74 21.57
N VAL A 604 31.85 4.86 20.79
CA VAL A 604 31.36 4.41 19.47
C VAL A 604 31.03 2.92 19.43
N THR A 605 31.57 2.14 20.37
CA THR A 605 31.37 0.70 20.45
C THR A 605 30.42 0.34 21.60
N PRO A 606 29.39 -0.48 21.38
CA PRO A 606 28.51 -0.92 22.47
C PRO A 606 29.22 -1.91 23.39
N SER A 607 28.99 -1.77 24.69
CA SER A 607 29.49 -2.70 25.71
C SER A 607 28.82 -4.08 25.61
N GLY A 608 27.53 -4.09 25.25
CA GLY A 608 26.62 -5.23 25.33
C GLY A 608 25.93 -5.37 26.70
N GLU A 609 26.63 -5.02 27.79
CA GLU A 609 26.08 -5.09 29.16
C GLU A 609 24.98 -4.05 29.38
N GLY A 610 25.15 -2.82 28.90
CA GLY A 610 24.09 -1.81 29.01
C GLY A 610 22.84 -2.16 28.20
N ALA A 611 23.02 -2.78 27.02
CA ALA A 611 21.90 -3.32 26.24
C ALA A 611 21.15 -4.44 27.01
N MET A 612 21.87 -5.32 27.70
CA MET A 612 21.29 -6.36 28.55
C MET A 612 20.47 -5.75 29.70
N ARG A 613 21.05 -4.80 30.45
CA ARG A 613 20.31 -4.09 31.52
C ARG A 613 19.10 -3.37 30.98
N CYS A 614 19.21 -2.75 29.82
CA CYS A 614 18.11 -2.02 29.18
C CYS A 614 16.91 -2.94 28.89
N MET A 615 17.15 -4.09 28.26
CA MET A 615 16.09 -5.09 28.02
C MET A 615 15.54 -5.65 29.34
N GLN A 616 16.37 -5.91 30.34
CA GLN A 616 15.91 -6.37 31.66
C GLN A 616 14.98 -5.35 32.34
N ILE A 617 15.29 -4.06 32.26
CA ILE A 617 14.43 -3.00 32.82
C ILE A 617 13.09 -2.95 32.09
N ALA A 618 13.09 -3.05 30.75
CA ALA A 618 11.85 -3.08 29.98
C ALA A 618 10.95 -4.26 30.39
N LEU A 619 11.57 -5.42 30.63
CA LEU A 619 10.89 -6.67 31.02
C LEU A 619 10.42 -6.73 32.49
N ASN A 620 10.84 -5.82 33.38
CA ASN A 620 10.59 -5.93 34.83
C ASN A 620 9.12 -6.13 35.22
N ASN A 621 8.17 -5.61 34.42
CA ASN A 621 6.73 -5.73 34.66
C ASN A 621 5.98 -6.45 33.52
N VAL A 622 6.71 -7.19 32.68
CA VAL A 622 6.17 -7.91 31.53
C VAL A 622 6.05 -9.39 31.88
N ASN A 623 4.81 -9.87 32.02
CA ASN A 623 4.52 -11.25 32.43
C ASN A 623 4.28 -12.20 31.25
N SER A 624 4.33 -11.71 30.02
CA SER A 624 4.17 -12.51 28.80
C SER A 624 5.52 -12.71 28.09
N PRO A 625 5.72 -13.84 27.39
CA PRO A 625 6.91 -14.03 26.58
C PRO A 625 6.96 -12.98 25.46
N ILE A 626 8.16 -12.61 25.04
CA ILE A 626 8.39 -11.81 23.84
C ILE A 626 8.33 -12.76 22.65
N ASP A 627 7.36 -12.59 21.77
CA ASP A 627 7.20 -13.43 20.58
C ASP A 627 8.19 -13.01 19.49
N TYR A 628 8.36 -11.70 19.32
CA TYR A 628 9.20 -11.09 18.31
C TYR A 628 10.01 -9.92 18.88
N LEU A 629 11.28 -9.82 18.48
CA LEU A 629 12.16 -8.71 18.83
C LEU A 629 12.68 -8.06 17.53
N ASN A 630 12.28 -6.80 17.31
CA ASN A 630 12.89 -5.95 16.29
C ASN A 630 14.22 -5.41 16.83
N THR A 631 15.29 -5.90 16.23
CA THR A 631 16.66 -5.69 16.69
C THR A 631 17.17 -4.29 16.33
N HIS A 632 18.14 -3.78 17.08
CA HIS A 632 18.87 -2.59 16.67
C HIS A 632 19.69 -2.86 15.40
N GLY A 633 20.32 -4.04 15.28
CA GLY A 633 20.91 -4.65 14.07
C GLY A 633 21.19 -3.71 12.90
N THR A 634 22.25 -2.92 12.98
CA THR A 634 22.56 -1.85 12.00
C THR A 634 23.36 -2.33 10.80
N SER A 635 23.70 -3.62 10.70
CA SER A 635 24.63 -4.14 9.70
C SER A 635 26.09 -3.75 9.97
N THR A 636 26.41 -3.46 11.23
CA THR A 636 27.79 -3.20 11.67
C THR A 636 28.40 -4.48 12.26
N ILE A 637 29.70 -4.66 12.05
CA ILE A 637 30.39 -5.91 12.44
C ILE A 637 30.28 -6.15 13.95
N ILE A 638 30.62 -5.14 14.75
CA ILE A 638 30.67 -5.25 16.22
C ILE A 638 29.28 -5.09 16.84
N GLY A 639 28.50 -4.11 16.36
CA GLY A 639 27.20 -3.76 16.95
C GLY A 639 26.21 -4.93 16.93
N ASP A 640 26.06 -5.58 15.77
CA ASP A 640 25.14 -6.71 15.59
C ASP A 640 25.47 -7.85 16.58
N ILE A 641 26.75 -8.21 16.73
CA ILE A 641 27.17 -9.33 17.60
C ILE A 641 27.02 -8.98 19.08
N LYS A 642 27.30 -7.74 19.47
CA LYS A 642 27.13 -7.27 20.85
C LYS A 642 25.68 -7.27 21.28
N GLU A 643 24.77 -6.88 20.39
CA GLU A 643 23.33 -7.00 20.64
C GLU A 643 22.91 -8.48 20.76
N LEU A 644 23.31 -9.36 19.84
CA LEU A 644 22.97 -10.78 19.94
C LEU A 644 23.50 -11.41 21.23
N TRP A 645 24.70 -11.01 21.68
CA TRP A 645 25.23 -11.41 22.99
C TRP A 645 24.33 -10.94 24.14
N ALA A 646 23.87 -9.68 24.12
CA ALA A 646 22.96 -9.15 25.13
C ALA A 646 21.61 -9.88 25.14
N ILE A 647 21.07 -10.20 23.97
CA ILE A 647 19.83 -10.97 23.80
C ILE A 647 20.02 -12.37 24.41
N ARG A 648 21.12 -13.07 24.13
CA ARG A 648 21.43 -14.37 24.75
C ARG A 648 21.44 -14.30 26.27
N LYS A 649 22.05 -13.26 26.84
CA LYS A 649 22.15 -13.11 28.30
C LYS A 649 20.80 -12.79 28.94
N THR A 650 19.95 -12.04 28.24
CA THR A 650 18.64 -11.62 28.71
C THR A 650 17.62 -12.77 28.66
N PHE A 651 17.50 -13.43 27.49
CA PHE A 651 16.46 -14.43 27.23
C PHE A 651 16.89 -15.87 27.48
N LYS A 652 18.19 -16.13 27.68
CA LYS A 652 18.76 -17.46 27.94
C LYS A 652 18.29 -18.50 26.90
N ASN A 653 17.39 -19.41 27.28
CA ASN A 653 16.91 -20.51 26.44
C ASN A 653 15.64 -20.17 25.65
N GLU A 654 14.92 -19.10 25.98
CA GLU A 654 13.63 -18.73 25.37
C GLU A 654 13.82 -17.51 24.45
N LYS A 655 14.61 -17.70 23.38
CA LYS A 655 14.97 -16.61 22.46
C LYS A 655 13.75 -16.23 21.59
N PRO A 656 13.35 -14.95 21.55
CA PRO A 656 12.29 -14.49 20.66
C PRO A 656 12.69 -14.67 19.19
N MET A 657 11.70 -14.65 18.30
CA MET A 657 11.96 -14.52 16.86
C MET A 657 12.59 -13.14 16.58
N LEU A 658 13.65 -13.10 15.79
CA LEU A 658 14.44 -11.89 15.54
C LEU A 658 14.39 -11.51 14.07
N SER A 659 14.28 -10.21 13.78
CA SER A 659 14.73 -9.68 12.49
C SER A 659 15.29 -8.27 12.64
N SER A 660 16.12 -7.86 11.70
CA SER A 660 16.51 -6.46 11.55
C SER A 660 15.76 -5.87 10.37
N THR A 661 14.83 -4.95 10.64
CA THR A 661 14.17 -4.20 9.58
C THR A 661 15.12 -3.23 8.87
N LYS A 662 16.26 -2.88 9.48
CA LYS A 662 17.25 -1.98 8.86
C LYS A 662 17.87 -2.56 7.60
N SER A 663 17.94 -3.89 7.46
CA SER A 663 18.34 -4.52 6.19
C SER A 663 17.45 -4.11 5.01
N MET A 664 16.18 -3.78 5.26
CA MET A 664 15.28 -3.19 4.26
C MET A 664 15.38 -1.66 4.22
N THR A 665 15.41 -1.00 5.38
CA THR A 665 15.14 0.44 5.47
C THR A 665 16.37 1.32 5.47
N GLY A 666 17.55 0.75 5.73
CA GLY A 666 18.69 1.51 6.21
C GLY A 666 18.45 2.07 7.60
N HIS A 667 19.35 2.93 8.05
CA HIS A 667 19.33 3.53 9.37
C HIS A 667 18.96 5.01 9.31
N SER A 668 17.73 5.32 9.67
CA SER A 668 17.15 6.68 9.72
C SER A 668 17.51 7.48 10.98
N LEU A 669 18.61 7.13 11.65
CA LEU A 669 19.16 7.78 12.84
C LEU A 669 18.08 8.14 13.88
N GLY A 670 17.78 9.43 14.08
CA GLY A 670 16.81 9.91 15.06
C GLY A 670 15.38 9.40 14.83
N ALA A 671 15.01 9.05 13.60
CA ALA A 671 13.70 8.50 13.26
C ALA A 671 13.60 6.98 13.43
N SER A 672 14.72 6.26 13.62
CA SER A 672 14.71 4.79 13.60
C SER A 672 13.85 4.17 14.71
N GLY A 673 13.94 4.67 15.95
CA GLY A 673 13.16 4.12 17.06
C GLY A 673 11.66 4.12 16.80
N VAL A 674 11.10 5.26 16.36
CA VAL A 674 9.65 5.34 16.04
C VAL A 674 9.29 4.54 14.79
N HIS A 675 10.14 4.51 13.76
CA HIS A 675 9.92 3.66 12.58
C HIS A 675 9.80 2.19 12.97
N GLU A 676 10.73 1.70 13.78
CA GLU A 676 10.81 0.30 14.19
C GLU A 676 9.69 -0.11 15.13
N ILE A 677 9.24 0.81 15.99
CA ILE A 677 8.03 0.65 16.79
C ILE A 677 6.79 0.56 15.88
N ILE A 678 6.66 1.44 14.88
CA ILE A 678 5.56 1.38 13.90
C ILE A 678 5.59 0.05 13.13
N PHE A 679 6.77 -0.41 12.67
CA PHE A 679 6.89 -1.69 11.97
C PHE A 679 6.47 -2.87 12.85
N SER A 680 6.90 -2.86 14.12
CA SER A 680 6.55 -3.88 15.11
C SER A 680 5.05 -3.89 15.39
N ILE A 681 4.42 -2.72 15.52
CA ILE A 681 2.96 -2.59 15.66
C ILE A 681 2.22 -3.11 14.41
N LEU A 682 2.72 -2.81 13.21
CA LEU A 682 2.13 -3.29 11.96
C LEU A 682 2.23 -4.81 11.84
N MET A 683 3.38 -5.39 12.19
CA MET A 683 3.60 -6.84 12.25
C MET A 683 2.66 -7.50 13.26
N LEU A 684 2.58 -6.94 14.46
CA LEU A 684 1.66 -7.37 15.54
C LEU A 684 0.20 -7.38 15.08
N ASN A 685 -0.28 -6.29 14.48
CA ASN A 685 -1.68 -6.15 14.05
C ASN A 685 -2.03 -6.97 12.80
N ASN A 686 -1.03 -7.45 12.06
CA ASN A 686 -1.25 -8.18 10.81
C ASN A 686 -0.76 -9.64 10.87
N ASN A 687 -0.37 -10.13 12.04
CA ASN A 687 0.04 -11.51 12.30
C ASN A 687 1.13 -12.00 11.32
N PHE A 688 2.23 -11.25 11.25
CA PHE A 688 3.41 -11.68 10.49
C PHE A 688 4.70 -11.08 11.05
N ILE A 689 5.84 -11.69 10.71
CA ILE A 689 7.18 -11.16 10.91
C ILE A 689 7.82 -10.88 9.55
N ALA A 690 8.39 -9.69 9.41
CA ALA A 690 9.14 -9.28 8.23
C ALA A 690 10.54 -9.92 8.22
N PRO A 691 11.04 -10.32 7.04
CA PRO A 691 12.35 -10.97 6.93
C PRO A 691 13.51 -10.02 7.25
N SER A 692 14.54 -10.56 7.89
CA SER A 692 15.89 -10.00 7.93
C SER A 692 16.57 -10.31 6.59
N ILE A 693 16.36 -9.44 5.59
CA ILE A 693 16.83 -9.65 4.22
C ILE A 693 18.36 -9.51 4.09
N ASN A 694 18.89 -9.91 2.93
CA ASN A 694 20.31 -9.79 2.52
C ASN A 694 21.31 -10.65 3.32
N ILE A 695 20.84 -11.63 4.09
CA ILE A 695 21.68 -12.66 4.70
C ILE A 695 21.92 -13.77 3.65
N GLU A 696 23.06 -13.68 2.97
CA GLU A 696 23.56 -14.71 2.05
C GLU A 696 24.35 -15.77 2.82
N ASN A 697 25.16 -15.33 3.78
CA ASN A 697 25.92 -16.19 4.68
C ASN A 697 25.79 -15.67 6.11
N LEU A 698 25.06 -16.40 6.94
CA LEU A 698 24.86 -16.03 8.34
C LEU A 698 26.21 -16.06 9.10
N ASP A 699 26.45 -15.03 9.90
CA ASP A 699 27.61 -15.00 10.80
C ASP A 699 27.56 -16.20 11.76
N LYS A 700 28.69 -16.88 11.95
CA LYS A 700 28.76 -18.06 12.85
C LYS A 700 28.36 -17.68 14.28
N GLN A 701 28.65 -16.45 14.70
CA GLN A 701 28.25 -15.89 15.99
C GLN A 701 26.77 -15.53 16.07
N ALA A 702 25.95 -15.83 15.05
CA ALA A 702 24.50 -15.65 15.04
C ALA A 702 23.76 -16.99 14.84
N SER A 703 24.47 -18.10 14.67
CA SER A 703 23.90 -19.41 14.29
C SER A 703 22.92 -20.02 15.29
N ASP A 704 23.05 -19.70 16.58
CA ASP A 704 22.16 -20.18 17.65
C ASP A 704 20.96 -19.23 17.90
N MET A 705 20.77 -18.21 17.07
CA MET A 705 19.73 -17.20 17.22
C MET A 705 18.57 -17.46 16.25
N ASN A 706 17.34 -17.15 16.68
CA ASN A 706 16.13 -17.39 15.89
C ASN A 706 15.89 -16.24 14.89
N ILE A 707 16.82 -16.05 13.94
CA ILE A 707 16.76 -14.97 12.95
C ILE A 707 15.85 -15.38 11.79
N ILE A 708 14.78 -14.63 11.59
CA ILE A 708 13.78 -14.84 10.56
C ILE A 708 14.27 -14.23 9.25
N THR A 709 14.66 -15.05 8.28
CA THR A 709 15.20 -14.62 6.97
C THR A 709 14.15 -14.56 5.86
N GLU A 710 12.96 -15.12 6.09
CA GLU A 710 11.85 -15.16 5.14
C GLU A 710 10.57 -14.62 5.79
N TYR A 711 9.61 -14.17 4.98
CA TYR A 711 8.30 -13.75 5.49
C TYR A 711 7.66 -14.89 6.29
N LEU A 712 7.29 -14.60 7.55
CA LEU A 712 6.68 -15.60 8.42
C LEU A 712 5.30 -15.13 8.87
N LYS A 713 4.25 -15.84 8.46
CA LYS A 713 2.90 -15.61 8.98
C LYS A 713 2.79 -16.29 10.35
N CYS A 714 2.56 -15.51 11.40
CA CYS A 714 2.42 -16.00 12.78
C CYS A 714 1.61 -15.02 13.62
N GLU A 715 0.86 -15.51 14.60
CA GLU A 715 0.20 -14.62 15.56
C GLU A 715 1.23 -14.09 16.55
N LEU A 716 1.14 -12.80 16.86
CA LEU A 716 2.02 -12.11 17.80
C LEU A 716 1.17 -11.50 18.92
N ASN A 717 1.67 -11.58 20.15
CA ASN A 717 1.03 -11.00 21.32
C ASN A 717 1.91 -9.93 21.96
N THR A 718 3.20 -10.19 22.14
CA THR A 718 4.15 -9.24 22.73
C THR A 718 5.37 -9.11 21.85
N VAL A 719 5.76 -7.87 21.55
CA VAL A 719 6.93 -7.55 20.73
C VAL A 719 7.85 -6.57 21.46
N MET A 720 9.15 -6.74 21.28
CA MET A 720 10.18 -5.84 21.82
C MET A 720 10.86 -5.11 20.65
N SER A 721 11.22 -3.84 20.84
CA SER A 721 12.03 -3.08 19.89
C SER A 721 13.23 -2.46 20.59
N ASN A 722 14.43 -2.70 20.07
CA ASN A 722 15.69 -2.18 20.60
C ASN A 722 16.21 -0.99 19.80
N SER A 723 16.81 -0.01 20.49
CA SER A 723 17.53 1.10 19.86
C SER A 723 18.72 1.51 20.71
N PHE A 724 19.94 1.30 20.18
CA PHE A 724 21.19 1.58 20.90
C PHE A 724 21.97 2.65 20.13
N GLY A 725 22.25 3.79 20.77
CA GLY A 725 22.91 4.93 20.14
C GLY A 725 24.35 5.13 20.60
N PHE A 726 25.12 5.89 19.81
CA PHE A 726 26.44 6.38 20.22
C PHE A 726 26.41 7.11 21.57
N GLY A 727 27.55 7.05 22.27
CA GLY A 727 27.69 7.49 23.66
C GLY A 727 27.06 6.52 24.67
N GLY A 728 26.84 5.27 24.27
CA GLY A 728 26.36 4.21 25.16
C GLY A 728 24.90 4.32 25.59
N LYS A 729 24.07 5.12 24.91
CA LYS A 729 22.68 5.36 25.30
C LYS A 729 21.78 4.28 24.74
N THR A 730 21.18 3.46 25.60
CA THR A 730 20.38 2.30 25.19
C THR A 730 18.91 2.46 25.56
N SER A 731 18.02 2.07 24.65
CA SER A 731 16.56 2.04 24.84
C SER A 731 15.97 0.70 24.40
N ALA A 732 15.02 0.18 25.17
CA ALA A 732 14.22 -0.99 24.84
C ALA A 732 12.75 -0.70 25.14
N THR A 733 11.82 -1.12 24.27
CA THR A 733 10.38 -0.85 24.44
C THR A 733 9.58 -2.12 24.16
N ASP A 734 8.70 -2.48 25.09
CA ASP A 734 7.83 -3.66 25.00
C ASP A 734 6.39 -3.24 24.70
N ILE A 735 5.82 -3.89 23.70
CA ILE A 735 4.51 -3.55 23.12
C ILE A 735 3.67 -4.81 23.09
N LYS A 736 2.41 -4.72 23.54
CA LYS A 736 1.48 -5.84 23.60
C LYS A 736 0.19 -5.57 22.84
N ASN A 737 -0.34 -6.60 22.17
CA ASN A 737 -1.63 -6.52 21.50
C ASN A 737 -2.73 -6.17 22.51
N TYR A 738 -3.55 -5.16 22.19
CA TYR A 738 -4.67 -4.79 23.04
C TYR A 738 -5.85 -5.72 22.75
N MET A 739 -6.00 -6.77 23.56
CA MET A 739 -7.21 -7.55 23.60
C MET A 739 -8.22 -6.82 24.48
N GLY A 740 -8.94 -5.84 23.91
CA GLY A 740 -10.11 -5.26 24.57
C GLY A 740 -11.05 -6.38 25.03
N PHE A 741 -11.78 -6.16 26.12
CA PHE A 741 -12.71 -7.15 26.71
C PHE A 741 -13.46 -7.89 25.61
N SER A 742 -13.09 -9.15 25.38
CA SER A 742 -13.80 -9.97 24.42
C SER A 742 -15.23 -10.07 24.93
N SER A 743 -16.20 -9.94 24.02
CA SER A 743 -17.62 -10.21 24.25
C SER A 743 -17.92 -11.69 24.62
N ARG A 744 -16.92 -12.42 25.12
CA ARG A 744 -17.02 -13.74 25.77
C ARG A 744 -16.77 -13.71 27.29
N THR A 745 -16.52 -12.54 27.89
CA THR A 745 -16.33 -12.39 29.36
C THR A 745 -17.27 -11.35 29.98
N VAL A 746 -18.52 -11.28 29.50
CA VAL A 746 -19.61 -10.55 30.20
C VAL A 746 -20.59 -11.53 30.87
N VAL A 747 -20.31 -12.84 30.84
CA VAL A 747 -21.12 -13.87 31.50
C VAL A 747 -20.36 -14.57 32.66
N THR A 748 -19.18 -14.09 33.05
CA THR A 748 -18.39 -14.74 34.13
C THR A 748 -17.63 -13.75 35.02
N VAL A 749 -18.23 -12.59 35.32
CA VAL A 749 -17.72 -11.63 36.34
C VAL A 749 -18.78 -11.31 37.41
N LEU A 750 -19.98 -11.91 37.33
CA LEU A 750 -20.96 -11.83 38.42
C LEU A 750 -20.83 -12.96 39.46
N ASP A 751 -20.05 -14.02 39.18
CA ASP A 751 -20.05 -15.24 40.01
C ASP A 751 -18.72 -15.52 40.76
N ALA A 752 -17.65 -14.77 40.48
CA ALA A 752 -16.31 -15.08 41.01
C ALA A 752 -15.75 -14.07 42.03
N LEU A 753 -16.51 -13.03 42.40
CA LEU A 753 -16.05 -11.98 43.33
C LEU A 753 -16.41 -12.23 44.80
N GLU A 754 -17.00 -13.37 45.16
CA GLU A 754 -17.50 -13.59 46.52
C GLU A 754 -16.64 -14.45 47.46
N LYS A 755 -15.53 -15.08 47.06
CA LYS A 755 -14.88 -16.04 48.00
C LYS A 755 -13.40 -15.96 48.37
N GLU A 756 -12.43 -15.56 47.54
CA GLU A 756 -11.03 -15.76 47.96
C GLU A 756 -10.07 -14.69 47.41
N GLU A 757 -9.86 -13.61 48.16
CA GLU A 757 -8.52 -13.03 48.47
C GLU A 757 -8.61 -11.66 49.19
N MET A 758 -9.53 -11.54 50.16
CA MET A 758 -9.45 -10.54 51.25
C MET A 758 -8.27 -10.78 52.23
N LEU A 759 -7.32 -11.67 51.92
CA LEU A 759 -6.22 -12.04 52.82
C LEU A 759 -4.89 -12.13 52.06
N LYS A 760 -4.24 -10.97 51.87
CA LYS A 760 -2.78 -10.70 51.89
C LYS A 760 -2.35 -9.77 50.74
N ARG A 761 -2.20 -8.48 51.05
CA ARG A 761 -0.96 -7.68 50.84
C ARG A 761 -1.20 -6.21 51.18
N GLN A 762 -0.75 -5.84 52.39
CA GLN A 762 -0.39 -4.47 52.72
C GLN A 762 1.04 -4.20 52.20
N GLN A 763 1.29 -2.95 51.79
CA GLN A 763 2.58 -2.29 51.50
C GLN A 763 3.08 -2.24 50.03
N SER A 764 2.69 -1.19 49.30
CA SER A 764 3.58 -0.31 48.49
C SER A 764 2.78 0.88 47.89
N PRO A 765 3.17 2.15 48.12
CA PRO A 765 2.36 3.32 47.75
C PRO A 765 2.77 4.00 46.42
N THR A 766 2.81 3.28 45.29
CA THR A 766 3.12 3.89 43.97
C THR A 766 2.26 3.45 42.79
N ASP A 767 1.25 2.60 42.99
CA ASP A 767 0.38 2.16 41.90
C ASP A 767 -0.90 3.02 41.85
N ARG A 768 -1.02 3.92 40.86
CA ARG A 768 -2.31 4.54 40.53
C ARG A 768 -3.06 3.64 39.57
N ARG A 769 -3.57 2.53 40.11
CA ARG A 769 -4.94 2.09 39.86
C ARG A 769 -5.65 2.16 41.21
N VAL A 770 -6.89 2.66 41.20
CA VAL A 770 -7.74 2.98 42.37
C VAL A 770 -7.59 4.42 42.90
N LYS A 771 -8.51 5.29 42.46
CA LYS A 771 -8.97 6.42 43.29
C LYS A 771 -9.86 5.85 44.38
N TYR A 772 -9.41 5.90 45.63
CA TYR A 772 -10.30 5.74 46.77
C TYR A 772 -11.31 6.90 46.76
N VAL A 773 -12.58 6.60 46.51
CA VAL A 773 -13.69 7.52 46.79
C VAL A 773 -13.96 7.43 48.28
N TYR A 774 -13.56 8.43 49.05
CA TYR A 774 -14.07 8.59 50.41
C TYR A 774 -15.54 9.00 50.32
N ILE A 775 -16.44 8.07 50.62
CA ILE A 775 -17.84 8.38 50.90
C ILE A 775 -17.85 8.99 52.30
N THR A 776 -18.04 10.31 52.40
CA THR A 776 -18.44 10.93 53.67
C THR A 776 -19.89 10.55 53.96
N GLU A 777 -20.29 10.45 55.23
CA GLU A 777 -21.69 10.14 55.61
C GLU A 777 -22.72 11.10 54.99
N LYS A 778 -22.31 12.32 54.61
CA LYS A 778 -23.14 13.29 53.85
C LYS A 778 -23.40 12.90 52.38
N GLY A 779 -22.63 11.97 51.81
CA GLY A 779 -22.83 11.45 50.45
C GLY A 779 -23.89 10.33 50.36
N LEU A 780 -24.14 9.62 51.47
CA LEU A 780 -25.15 8.55 51.54
C LEU A 780 -26.58 9.09 51.60
N GLU A 781 -26.80 10.29 52.15
CA GLU A 781 -28.13 10.93 52.14
C GLU A 781 -28.58 11.39 50.74
N LYS A 782 -27.66 11.69 49.82
CA LYS A 782 -28.01 12.08 48.44
C LYS A 782 -28.25 10.90 47.50
N LEU A 783 -27.85 9.69 47.87
CA LEU A 783 -28.12 8.46 47.11
C LEU A 783 -29.55 7.92 47.35
N LYS A 784 -30.20 8.24 48.47
CA LYS A 784 -31.63 7.93 48.72
C LYS A 784 -32.61 8.69 47.80
N ILE A 785 -32.14 9.70 47.06
CA ILE A 785 -32.97 10.46 46.11
C ILE A 785 -32.98 9.81 44.71
N ALA A 786 -32.10 8.84 44.44
CA ALA A 786 -31.98 8.20 43.12
C ALA A 786 -32.76 6.87 42.97
N GLU A 787 -33.58 6.46 43.95
CA GLU A 787 -34.46 5.29 43.82
C GLU A 787 -35.71 5.56 42.96
N ASN A 788 -36.05 6.83 42.67
CA ASN A 788 -37.23 7.16 41.87
C ASN A 788 -37.01 7.17 40.34
N THR A 789 -35.76 7.04 39.87
CA THR A 789 -35.47 7.09 38.42
C THR A 789 -35.59 5.71 37.74
N HIS A 790 -35.64 4.63 38.51
CA HIS A 790 -35.74 3.26 37.98
C HIS A 790 -37.15 2.91 37.41
N LYS A 791 -38.20 3.63 37.84
CA LYS A 791 -39.58 3.41 37.37
C LYS A 791 -39.92 4.07 36.03
N ILE A 792 -39.10 5.00 35.54
CA ILE A 792 -39.40 5.77 34.31
C ILE A 792 -38.82 5.10 33.06
N ILE A 793 -37.75 4.31 33.19
CA ILE A 793 -37.09 3.64 32.07
C ILE A 793 -37.77 2.31 31.71
N LEU A 794 -38.35 1.60 32.70
CA LEU A 794 -39.05 0.33 32.48
C LEU A 794 -40.39 0.49 31.74
N ASN A 795 -41.07 1.64 31.87
CA ASN A 795 -42.36 1.89 31.20
C ASN A 795 -42.24 2.36 29.74
N ARG A 796 -41.04 2.48 29.18
CA ARG A 796 -40.82 2.96 27.80
C ARG A 796 -40.25 1.93 26.82
N ILE A 797 -39.86 0.75 27.31
CA ILE A 797 -39.19 -0.29 26.50
C ILE A 797 -40.09 -1.50 26.19
N PHE A 798 -41.23 -1.66 26.88
CA PHE A 798 -42.16 -2.77 26.60
C PHE A 798 -43.60 -2.29 26.36
N SER A 799 -43.94 -2.02 25.11
CA SER A 799 -45.30 -2.01 24.58
C SER A 799 -45.19 -2.03 23.04
N PRO A 800 -45.65 -3.07 22.32
CA PRO A 800 -46.89 -3.79 22.62
C PRO A 800 -46.74 -5.33 22.53
N LEU A 801 -46.81 -6.02 23.67
CA LEU A 801 -47.24 -7.42 23.69
C LEU A 801 -48.69 -7.46 24.18
N SER A 802 -49.52 -8.29 23.56
CA SER A 802 -50.94 -8.40 23.91
C SER A 802 -51.14 -9.01 25.32
N PRO A 803 -52.26 -8.72 26.02
CA PRO A 803 -52.53 -9.23 27.37
C PRO A 803 -52.40 -10.76 27.53
N ILE A 804 -52.64 -11.52 26.46
CA ILE A 804 -52.52 -12.99 26.42
C ILE A 804 -51.07 -13.47 26.50
N GLN A 805 -50.10 -12.68 25.98
CA GLN A 805 -48.68 -13.02 26.00
C GLN A 805 -48.01 -12.75 27.35
N LEU A 806 -48.57 -11.82 28.13
CA LEU A 806 -48.06 -11.50 29.47
C LEU A 806 -48.42 -12.58 30.51
N GLU A 807 -49.55 -13.27 30.30
CA GLU A 807 -50.04 -14.32 31.20
C GLU A 807 -49.28 -15.64 30.98
N GLN A 808 -49.04 -16.03 29.73
CA GLN A 808 -48.18 -17.18 29.39
C GLN A 808 -46.73 -16.99 29.85
N PHE A 809 -46.21 -15.75 29.82
CA PHE A 809 -44.85 -15.45 30.29
C PHE A 809 -44.72 -15.56 31.82
N LYS A 810 -45.76 -15.13 32.57
CA LYS A 810 -45.80 -15.29 34.04
C LYS A 810 -45.88 -16.76 34.46
N GLU A 811 -46.59 -17.59 33.70
CA GLU A 811 -46.71 -19.03 33.96
C GLU A 811 -45.37 -19.76 33.76
N VAL A 812 -44.60 -19.38 32.72
CA VAL A 812 -43.24 -19.89 32.48
C VAL A 812 -42.26 -19.46 33.57
N CYS A 813 -42.32 -18.20 34.02
CA CYS A 813 -41.45 -17.69 35.09
C CYS A 813 -41.71 -18.37 36.45
N ASN A 814 -42.97 -18.61 36.81
CA ASN A 814 -43.32 -19.30 38.06
C ASN A 814 -42.91 -20.78 38.07
N THR A 815 -42.82 -21.42 36.89
CA THR A 815 -42.37 -22.81 36.76
C THR A 815 -40.84 -22.95 36.93
N LEU A 816 -40.09 -21.85 36.70
CA LEU A 816 -38.63 -21.83 36.76
C LEU A 816 -38.06 -21.46 38.14
N GLU A 817 -38.84 -20.80 39.02
CA GLU A 817 -38.41 -20.53 40.41
C GLU A 817 -38.44 -21.77 41.33
N SER A 818 -39.14 -22.86 40.96
CA SER A 818 -39.30 -24.04 41.85
C SER A 818 -38.32 -25.19 41.66
N LYS A 819 -37.30 -25.08 40.80
CA LYS A 819 -36.29 -26.14 40.62
C LYS A 819 -34.88 -25.57 40.51
N ASN A 820 -34.12 -25.68 41.61
CA ASN A 820 -32.67 -25.53 41.62
C ASN A 820 -32.03 -26.43 40.55
N GLN A 821 -31.59 -25.84 39.44
CA GLN A 821 -30.53 -26.35 38.59
C GLN A 821 -29.92 -25.19 37.79
N GLN A 822 -28.79 -24.68 38.25
CA GLN A 822 -27.59 -24.48 37.44
C GLN A 822 -26.37 -24.48 38.34
#